data_AF-A0A914XRE7-F1
#
_entry.id   AF-A0A914XRE7-F1
#
_cell.length_a   1.000
_cell.length_b   1.000
_cell.length_c   1.000
_cell.angle_alpha   90.00
_cell.angle_beta   90.00
_cell.angle_gamma   90.00
#
_symmetry.space_group_name_H-M   'P 1'
#
loop_
_entity.id
_entity.type
_entity.pdbx_description
1 polymer ?
#
loop_
_entity_poly.entity_id
_entity_poly.type
_entity_poly.pdbx_seq_one_letter_code
_entity_poly.pdbx_strand_id
1 'polypeptide(L)'
;MVTAEQEAALRAEGIDHGRLRSGSHAPLLHLSFSNLVVFILFELADKSAMVLRLWFYHLAGLCDEGDEGDDLLPRSSLFKRIKALKKQVRNIGRRNRAAADALLAEKFTMPKLKMSLFPAAGFVVALASAAVRKVSGAADVAAEKEREAIAANAAAASSILNAQKLETKLGRLKRTLHNTQRQAKRAKLSTSALVKAKYASMRTQRSLRQAVAVAKSLTTQLRSKLMRALRRKCAVCPQKDLKIAQQASSLSQLRENIAEMHDDMRDSDLLIADLNDALAVTEPGTVQAKSGFSYSVNMQECMLRLQALSVSQGAIGQVINTVLNCLLGKQLSNIPSRRTVGRLTPVGLALSQQQVAAIIPNASNSTLYSDETTKAGTKVFTFVAGTEKGEELVLGLRETIDKSALSQLESLQSVVTDLGDAAPGDNVMHRIVASINNLMSDRAATQVKFNSLFDAWRQDCLPLADRGWSELPVEARQKLSVVNTFFCTLHLLANLADKMEESMEILESAHANTRVEPESCSVITLIRDIAKMFSLRSSSKYGLQEKWMNFLSLKGKKDAPHIDSFLGHRFNILFVLAASIFQLRELLLEFCEDYEADNVALVPVVTRLRDKFIIGQLKVLGLLDKLVTGPLWRLAESDIHILDMGGEYRALIDWLGANVADPSGFLNGVPPTSPNGWKTVVDSRLASLIADQDPVVNEHLPIIAQQVLLTCKRYFECTLKDYLPEGKYFDAESGPLRNVTKSVLKTNRIPESVFGLTDYLFHRAPNMTMLTREALVLLLKNKTFAWYDKLSDEDKTAQLKLAKERGTALRRLYLQRKQALTEERKERLRKAKEDTVRQRMSAVVVRSNLTNQVAVYGLWTNELEVDMGLEKLTKPSEKLRALEAQLKFRKNVLKQPGDRKLFAFSEKRAKHTWQKLKSNLTTLLVAAYSVAPSSDLLQIVGKRIEHRFEEDGEERWWPGTVTAPIRGTGPGGEITYGIVYDTDVQRVNCCTVGDLTVDIDNGDLLVL
;
A
#
# COMPACT_ATOMS: atom_id res chain seq x y z
N MET A 1 30.71 4.95 26.08
CA MET A 1 31.40 5.36 27.33
C MET A 1 30.41 5.21 28.46
N VAL A 2 30.50 4.11 29.19
CA VAL A 2 29.74 3.84 30.42
C VAL A 2 30.72 4.13 31.55
N THR A 3 30.32 4.95 32.52
CA THR A 3 31.21 5.41 33.60
C THR A 3 31.43 4.29 34.62
N ALA A 4 32.67 4.18 35.10
CA ALA A 4 33.16 3.15 36.03
C ALA A 4 32.43 3.12 37.40
N GLU A 5 31.55 4.08 37.66
CA GLU A 5 30.70 4.13 38.87
C GLU A 5 29.49 3.20 38.79
N GLN A 6 29.05 2.76 37.60
CA GLN A 6 27.94 1.81 37.46
C GLN A 6 28.38 0.34 37.56
N GLU A 7 29.67 0.04 37.36
CA GLU A 7 30.23 -1.31 37.59
C GLU A 7 30.56 -1.59 39.07
N ALA A 8 30.73 -0.54 39.89
CA ALA A 8 31.00 -0.68 41.32
C ALA A 8 29.74 -1.04 42.13
N ALA A 9 28.55 -0.60 41.69
CA ALA A 9 27.28 -0.93 42.35
C ALA A 9 26.81 -2.38 42.10
N LEU A 10 27.21 -2.98 40.97
CA LEU A 10 26.81 -4.35 40.59
C LEU A 10 27.71 -5.45 41.18
N ARG A 11 28.86 -5.08 41.78
CA ARG A 11 29.73 -6.02 42.50
C ARG A 11 29.46 -6.09 44.01
N ALA A 12 28.59 -5.24 44.54
CA ALA A 12 28.23 -5.20 45.96
C ALA A 12 27.09 -6.17 46.34
N GLU A 13 26.41 -6.80 45.37
CA GLU A 13 25.27 -7.70 45.62
C GLU A 13 25.53 -9.19 45.31
N GLY A 14 26.77 -9.60 45.04
CA GLY A 14 27.24 -10.98 45.21
C GLY A 14 26.29 -12.13 44.81
N ILE A 15 25.72 -12.14 43.60
CA ILE A 15 24.93 -13.28 43.10
C ILE A 15 25.36 -13.65 41.67
N ASP A 16 25.88 -14.87 41.58
CA ASP A 16 26.36 -15.58 40.40
C ASP A 16 25.21 -16.24 39.61
N HIS A 17 25.36 -16.36 38.30
CA HIS A 17 24.38 -16.95 37.39
C HIS A 17 24.62 -18.47 37.25
N GLY A 18 23.70 -19.31 37.76
CA GLY A 18 23.78 -20.77 37.53
C GLY A 18 22.52 -21.60 37.79
N ARG A 19 21.95 -22.15 36.69
CA ARG A 19 21.21 -23.44 36.54
C ARG A 19 19.89 -23.74 37.30
N LEU A 20 18.82 -23.87 36.50
CA LEU A 20 17.84 -24.98 36.34
C LEU A 20 17.29 -25.81 37.54
N ARG A 21 15.94 -25.87 37.53
CA ARG A 21 14.98 -26.99 37.83
C ARG A 21 14.44 -27.25 39.26
N SER A 22 13.11 -27.40 39.24
CA SER A 22 12.19 -28.23 40.06
C SER A 22 11.96 -27.92 41.53
N GLY A 23 10.68 -27.98 41.93
CA GLY A 23 10.27 -28.41 43.28
C GLY A 23 9.37 -27.44 44.04
N SER A 24 8.09 -27.80 44.10
CA SER A 24 7.06 -27.46 45.09
C SER A 24 7.48 -26.89 46.45
N HIS A 25 6.73 -25.89 46.95
CA HIS A 25 5.90 -26.01 48.17
C HIS A 25 5.04 -24.76 48.39
N ALA A 26 3.77 -24.98 48.75
CA ALA A 26 2.86 -23.99 49.34
C ALA A 26 3.32 -23.60 50.76
N PRO A 27 2.82 -22.48 51.32
CA PRO A 27 1.72 -22.65 52.27
C PRO A 27 0.62 -21.58 52.24
N LEU A 28 -0.61 -22.09 52.41
CA LEU A 28 -1.75 -21.60 53.20
C LEU A 28 -1.72 -20.17 53.76
N LEU A 29 -2.77 -19.40 53.41
CA LEU A 29 -3.61 -18.74 54.42
C LEU A 29 -5.05 -18.62 53.91
N HIS A 30 -5.90 -19.45 54.53
CA HIS A 30 -7.35 -19.44 54.49
C HIS A 30 -7.89 -18.09 55.02
N LEU A 31 -8.78 -17.43 54.29
CA LEU A 31 -9.75 -16.49 54.85
C LEU A 31 -11.10 -16.73 54.17
N SER A 32 -12.11 -16.97 55.01
CA SER A 32 -13.41 -17.55 54.70
C SER A 32 -14.28 -16.71 53.76
N PHE A 33 -14.68 -17.30 52.63
CA PHE A 33 -15.62 -16.75 51.65
C PHE A 33 -17.07 -16.61 52.18
N SER A 34 -17.35 -17.20 53.35
CA SER A 34 -18.67 -17.30 53.97
C SER A 34 -19.26 -15.94 54.38
N ASN A 35 -18.43 -14.94 54.68
CA ASN A 35 -18.90 -13.62 55.11
C ASN A 35 -19.19 -12.65 53.95
N LEU A 36 -18.69 -12.92 52.74
CA LEU A 36 -18.94 -12.08 51.57
C LEU A 36 -20.32 -12.37 50.94
N VAL A 37 -20.78 -13.62 51.04
CA VAL A 37 -22.07 -14.04 50.47
C VAL A 37 -23.26 -13.57 51.32
N VAL A 38 -23.10 -13.51 52.66
CA VAL A 38 -24.16 -12.97 53.55
C VAL A 38 -24.34 -11.46 53.38
N PHE A 39 -23.26 -10.72 53.05
CA PHE A 39 -23.34 -9.28 52.82
C PHE A 39 -24.02 -8.92 51.48
N ILE A 40 -23.85 -9.74 50.44
CA ILE A 40 -24.49 -9.54 49.13
C ILE A 40 -25.97 -9.96 49.14
N LEU A 41 -26.34 -10.94 49.97
CA LEU A 41 -27.73 -11.41 50.05
C LEU A 41 -28.65 -10.50 50.88
N PHE A 42 -28.12 -9.64 51.75
CA PHE A 42 -28.93 -8.69 52.52
C PHE A 42 -29.30 -7.39 51.74
N GLU A 43 -28.60 -7.07 50.65
CA GLU A 43 -28.85 -5.85 49.86
C GLU A 43 -29.68 -6.04 48.58
N LEU A 44 -30.05 -7.27 48.20
CA LEU A 44 -30.68 -7.57 46.90
C LEU A 44 -32.08 -8.18 46.96
N ALA A 45 -32.85 -7.84 48.01
CA ALA A 45 -34.20 -8.36 48.23
C ALA A 45 -35.31 -7.83 47.27
N ASP A 46 -34.98 -7.14 46.16
CA ASP A 46 -36.03 -6.54 45.31
C ASP A 46 -35.91 -6.77 43.79
N LYS A 47 -35.09 -7.72 43.31
CA LYS A 47 -35.00 -8.04 41.87
C LYS A 47 -34.81 -9.54 41.58
N SER A 48 -35.91 -10.28 41.56
CA SER A 48 -36.00 -11.71 41.24
C SER A 48 -35.48 -12.10 39.82
N ALA A 49 -35.32 -11.15 38.90
CA ALA A 49 -34.76 -11.39 37.57
C ALA A 49 -33.22 -11.56 37.54
N MET A 50 -32.50 -11.04 38.53
CA MET A 50 -31.03 -11.06 38.55
C MET A 50 -30.47 -12.34 39.18
N VAL A 51 -31.16 -12.89 40.18
CA VAL A 51 -30.84 -14.17 40.82
C VAL A 51 -30.94 -15.32 39.81
N LEU A 52 -31.96 -15.29 38.94
CA LEU A 52 -32.08 -16.24 37.82
C LEU A 52 -30.89 -16.16 36.87
N ARG A 53 -30.38 -14.96 36.53
CA ARG A 53 -29.21 -14.81 35.64
C ARG A 53 -27.92 -15.30 36.27
N LEU A 54 -27.71 -15.07 37.57
CA LEU A 54 -26.52 -15.55 38.29
C LEU A 54 -26.52 -17.08 38.44
N TRP A 55 -27.69 -17.69 38.66
CA TRP A 55 -27.83 -19.15 38.68
C TRP A 55 -27.61 -19.77 37.28
N PHE A 56 -28.03 -19.07 36.22
CA PHE A 56 -27.77 -19.43 34.81
C PHE A 56 -26.27 -19.41 34.45
N TYR A 57 -25.49 -18.47 34.99
CA TYR A 57 -24.04 -18.39 34.77
C TYR A 57 -23.27 -19.46 35.55
N HIS A 58 -23.75 -19.84 36.73
CA HIS A 58 -23.12 -20.88 37.54
C HIS A 58 -23.31 -22.29 36.93
N LEU A 59 -24.50 -22.60 36.41
CA LEU A 59 -24.76 -23.88 35.71
C LEU A 59 -24.05 -23.97 34.34
N ALA A 60 -23.82 -22.84 33.66
CA ALA A 60 -23.06 -22.83 32.41
C ALA A 60 -21.54 -22.94 32.62
N GLY A 61 -21.05 -22.59 33.82
CA GLY A 61 -19.64 -22.70 34.20
C GLY A 61 -19.22 -24.06 34.75
N LEU A 62 -20.17 -24.97 35.01
CA LEU A 62 -19.92 -26.32 35.53
C LEU A 62 -19.83 -27.40 34.43
N CYS A 63 -19.71 -27.03 33.15
CA CYS A 63 -19.66 -27.97 32.02
C CYS A 63 -18.45 -27.77 31.10
N ASP A 64 -17.31 -27.27 31.62
CA ASP A 64 -16.08 -27.12 30.82
C ASP A 64 -14.82 -27.56 31.59
N GLU A 65 -14.96 -28.60 32.42
CA GLU A 65 -13.85 -29.48 32.81
C GLU A 65 -14.27 -30.91 32.46
N GLY A 66 -13.51 -31.56 31.59
CA GLY A 66 -13.88 -32.84 30.99
C GLY A 66 -13.72 -34.02 31.94
N ASP A 67 -14.66 -34.96 31.84
CA ASP A 67 -14.36 -36.39 31.79
C ASP A 67 -15.56 -37.20 31.26
N GLU A 68 -15.26 -38.36 30.70
CA GLU A 68 -16.15 -39.30 30.00
C GLU A 68 -17.33 -39.80 30.86
N GLY A 69 -18.54 -39.85 30.29
CA GLY A 69 -19.70 -40.48 30.91
C GLY A 69 -21.02 -40.20 30.17
N ASP A 70 -21.64 -41.25 29.65
CA ASP A 70 -22.97 -41.24 29.03
C ASP A 70 -24.08 -40.83 30.02
N ASP A 71 -25.21 -40.36 29.45
CA ASP A 71 -26.46 -39.91 30.09
C ASP A 71 -26.57 -38.44 30.56
N LEU A 72 -26.58 -37.49 29.61
CA LEU A 72 -27.20 -36.17 29.84
C LEU A 72 -28.06 -35.70 28.65
N LEU A 73 -29.34 -35.42 28.96
CA LEU A 73 -30.40 -34.99 28.04
C LEU A 73 -29.99 -33.86 27.08
N PRO A 74 -30.34 -33.92 25.77
CA PRO A 74 -29.94 -32.91 24.80
C PRO A 74 -30.47 -31.52 25.15
N ARG A 75 -29.59 -30.49 25.04
CA ARG A 75 -29.88 -29.04 25.24
C ARG A 75 -31.21 -28.58 24.62
N SER A 76 -31.62 -29.17 23.50
CA SER A 76 -32.86 -28.85 22.78
C SER A 76 -34.14 -29.19 23.56
N SER A 77 -34.14 -30.23 24.40
CA SER A 77 -35.32 -30.66 25.18
C SER A 77 -35.56 -29.75 26.40
N LEU A 78 -34.48 -29.33 27.07
CA LEU A 78 -34.50 -28.41 28.21
C LEU A 78 -34.99 -27.02 27.77
N PHE A 79 -34.50 -26.52 26.63
CA PHE A 79 -34.94 -25.25 26.07
C PHE A 79 -36.43 -25.25 25.66
N LYS A 80 -36.95 -26.37 25.12
CA LYS A 80 -38.39 -26.53 24.81
C LYS A 80 -39.26 -26.50 26.07
N ARG A 81 -38.87 -27.22 27.13
CA ARG A 81 -39.57 -27.21 28.43
C ARG A 81 -39.55 -25.82 29.09
N ILE A 82 -38.42 -25.12 29.03
CA ILE A 82 -38.29 -23.75 29.59
C ILE A 82 -39.17 -22.75 28.82
N LYS A 83 -39.30 -22.89 27.49
CA LYS A 83 -40.16 -22.02 26.69
C LYS A 83 -41.65 -22.27 26.98
N ALA A 84 -42.03 -23.52 27.25
CA ALA A 84 -43.38 -23.89 27.68
C ALA A 84 -43.73 -23.33 29.07
N LEU A 85 -42.81 -23.45 30.03
CA LEU A 85 -42.99 -22.93 31.40
C LEU A 85 -43.09 -21.39 31.41
N LYS A 86 -42.25 -20.70 30.62
CA LYS A 86 -42.33 -19.24 30.42
C LYS A 86 -43.66 -18.81 29.80
N LYS A 87 -44.30 -19.65 28.97
CA LYS A 87 -45.61 -19.36 28.38
C LYS A 87 -46.74 -19.58 29.40
N GLN A 88 -46.66 -20.62 30.22
CA GLN A 88 -47.62 -20.89 31.29
C GLN A 88 -47.61 -19.81 32.38
N VAL A 89 -46.43 -19.44 32.90
CA VAL A 89 -46.29 -18.40 33.94
C VAL A 89 -46.78 -17.04 33.43
N ARG A 90 -46.54 -16.72 32.16
CA ARG A 90 -47.01 -15.46 31.55
C ARG A 90 -48.53 -15.44 31.35
N ASN A 91 -49.14 -16.58 31.07
CA ASN A 91 -50.59 -16.70 30.94
C ASN A 91 -51.31 -16.66 32.29
N ILE A 92 -50.74 -17.27 33.34
CA ILE A 92 -51.29 -17.27 34.70
C ILE A 92 -51.08 -15.91 35.38
N GLY A 93 -49.89 -15.31 35.22
CA GLY A 93 -49.57 -13.99 35.80
C GLY A 93 -50.37 -12.82 35.23
N ARG A 94 -50.99 -12.97 34.05
CA ARG A 94 -51.95 -11.99 33.51
C ARG A 94 -53.32 -12.02 34.20
N ARG A 95 -53.66 -13.11 34.91
CA ARG A 95 -54.97 -13.31 35.56
C ARG A 95 -54.88 -13.34 37.08
N ASN A 96 -53.81 -13.89 37.65
CA ASN A 96 -53.59 -13.91 39.10
C ASN A 96 -52.09 -14.07 39.42
N ARG A 97 -51.49 -13.01 39.95
CA ARG A 97 -50.05 -12.96 40.23
C ARG A 97 -49.62 -13.93 41.33
N ALA A 98 -50.45 -14.11 42.37
CA ALA A 98 -50.17 -15.01 43.48
C ALA A 98 -50.14 -16.50 43.04
N ALA A 99 -50.99 -16.89 42.07
CA ALA A 99 -50.97 -18.24 41.52
C ALA A 99 -49.75 -18.52 40.63
N ALA A 100 -49.21 -17.50 39.95
CA ALA A 100 -47.98 -17.61 39.18
C ALA A 100 -46.75 -17.78 40.09
N ASP A 101 -46.73 -17.08 41.22
CA ASP A 101 -45.66 -17.18 42.22
C ASP A 101 -45.70 -18.54 42.95
N ALA A 102 -46.89 -19.08 43.24
CA ALA A 102 -47.05 -20.42 43.81
C ALA A 102 -46.55 -21.55 42.88
N LEU A 103 -46.84 -21.46 41.57
CA LEU A 103 -46.38 -22.44 40.58
C LEU A 103 -44.85 -22.43 40.42
N LEU A 104 -44.22 -21.26 40.52
CA LEU A 104 -42.77 -21.12 40.51
C LEU A 104 -42.14 -21.68 41.79
N ALA A 105 -42.79 -21.51 42.95
CA ALA A 105 -42.34 -22.10 44.20
C ALA A 105 -42.46 -23.64 44.21
N GLU A 106 -43.53 -24.21 43.63
CA GLU A 106 -43.74 -25.66 43.54
C GLU A 106 -42.70 -26.35 42.65
N LYS A 107 -42.34 -25.73 41.51
CA LYS A 107 -41.41 -26.33 40.53
C LYS A 107 -39.93 -26.21 40.90
N PHE A 108 -39.58 -25.45 41.94
CA PHE A 108 -38.19 -25.17 42.33
C PHE A 108 -37.95 -25.35 43.85
N THR A 109 -38.41 -26.45 44.42
CA THR A 109 -38.05 -26.86 45.79
C THR A 109 -36.71 -27.62 45.82
N MET A 110 -35.75 -27.14 46.63
CA MET A 110 -34.53 -27.87 47.03
C MET A 110 -34.70 -28.45 48.44
N PRO A 111 -34.00 -29.54 48.82
CA PRO A 111 -34.24 -30.27 50.07
C PRO A 111 -33.78 -29.48 51.31
N LYS A 112 -34.57 -29.55 52.38
CA LYS A 112 -34.30 -28.90 53.67
C LYS A 112 -33.17 -29.60 54.44
N LEU A 113 -32.15 -28.85 54.85
CA LEU A 113 -31.27 -29.20 55.98
C LEU A 113 -31.85 -28.59 57.25
N LYS A 114 -32.10 -29.45 58.25
CA LYS A 114 -32.64 -29.11 59.57
C LYS A 114 -31.61 -28.31 60.37
N MET A 115 -32.01 -27.19 60.96
CA MET A 115 -31.58 -26.81 62.31
C MET A 115 -32.69 -26.02 63.01
N SER A 116 -33.01 -26.50 64.21
CA SER A 116 -34.01 -26.05 65.16
C SER A 116 -33.54 -24.87 66.00
N LEU A 117 -34.44 -23.94 66.34
CA LEU A 117 -34.79 -23.54 67.72
C LEU A 117 -35.84 -22.40 67.72
N PHE A 118 -36.87 -22.59 68.56
CA PHE A 118 -38.06 -21.78 68.88
C PHE A 118 -37.72 -20.59 69.82
N PRO A 119 -38.68 -19.77 70.35
CA PRO A 119 -39.72 -18.94 69.68
C PRO A 119 -39.99 -17.58 70.40
N ALA A 120 -40.92 -16.76 69.87
CA ALA A 120 -41.96 -16.01 70.63
C ALA A 120 -42.73 -15.08 69.66
N ALA A 121 -44.01 -15.35 69.39
CA ALA A 121 -45.21 -14.69 69.98
C ALA A 121 -45.52 -13.33 69.33
N GLY A 122 -46.73 -12.96 68.89
CA GLY A 122 -48.08 -13.54 68.83
C GLY A 122 -48.87 -12.77 67.74
N PHE A 123 -49.88 -13.37 67.10
CA PHE A 123 -51.32 -13.14 67.36
C PHE A 123 -51.74 -11.64 67.26
N VAL A 124 -52.81 -11.18 66.58
CA VAL A 124 -53.92 -11.83 65.85
C VAL A 124 -54.80 -10.73 65.20
N VAL A 125 -55.45 -11.04 64.06
CA VAL A 125 -56.83 -10.66 63.61
C VAL A 125 -57.18 -9.16 63.44
N ALA A 126 -58.07 -8.72 62.54
CA ALA A 126 -58.66 -9.16 61.27
C ALA A 126 -59.58 -8.02 60.76
N LEU A 127 -59.84 -8.05 59.45
CA LEU A 127 -61.11 -7.76 58.76
C LEU A 127 -62.19 -6.87 59.42
N ALA A 128 -62.66 -5.83 58.71
CA ALA A 128 -63.99 -5.85 58.05
C ALA A 128 -64.36 -4.52 57.34
N SER A 129 -64.63 -4.66 56.04
CA SER A 129 -65.69 -4.10 55.18
C SER A 129 -66.32 -2.70 55.39
N ALA A 130 -66.19 -1.89 54.34
CA ALA A 130 -67.24 -1.33 53.45
C ALA A 130 -68.60 -0.80 54.00
N ALA A 131 -68.76 0.52 53.79
CA ALA A 131 -69.81 1.19 53.01
C ALA A 131 -71.24 1.48 53.56
N VAL A 132 -71.64 2.74 53.30
CA VAL A 132 -72.98 3.33 53.08
C VAL A 132 -73.80 3.82 54.30
N ARG A 133 -73.91 5.16 54.45
CA ARG A 133 -75.16 5.93 54.17
C ARG A 133 -74.99 7.46 54.36
N LYS A 134 -75.41 8.22 53.33
CA LYS A 134 -75.93 9.60 53.37
C LYS A 134 -77.22 9.62 54.22
N VAL A 135 -77.68 10.67 54.92
CA VAL A 135 -78.10 12.01 54.46
C VAL A 135 -78.33 12.92 55.69
N SER A 136 -77.69 14.09 55.70
CA SER A 136 -78.19 15.43 56.09
C SER A 136 -77.07 16.39 55.67
N GLY A 137 -77.21 17.60 55.15
CA GLY A 137 -78.33 18.51 55.04
C GLY A 137 -77.75 19.92 55.21
N ALA A 138 -77.03 20.43 54.18
CA ALA A 138 -76.49 21.79 54.03
C ALA A 138 -75.53 22.37 55.12
N ALA A 139 -75.64 22.00 56.39
CA ALA A 139 -74.75 22.40 57.47
C ALA A 139 -73.38 21.69 57.39
N ASP A 140 -73.36 20.45 56.90
CA ASP A 140 -72.12 19.70 56.71
C ASP A 140 -71.27 20.24 55.56
N VAL A 141 -71.84 20.93 54.55
CA VAL A 141 -71.02 21.53 53.48
C VAL A 141 -70.30 22.80 53.96
N ALA A 142 -70.87 23.52 54.93
CA ALA A 142 -70.21 24.65 55.58
C ALA A 142 -69.15 24.17 56.58
N ALA A 143 -69.46 23.14 57.38
CA ALA A 143 -68.51 22.51 58.30
C ALA A 143 -67.39 21.74 57.59
N GLU A 144 -67.65 21.12 56.43
CA GLU A 144 -66.65 20.49 55.57
C GLU A 144 -65.78 21.55 54.89
N LYS A 145 -66.35 22.66 54.40
CA LYS A 145 -65.57 23.80 53.87
C LYS A 145 -64.73 24.49 54.94
N GLU A 146 -65.21 24.55 56.18
CA GLU A 146 -64.48 25.11 57.32
C GLU A 146 -63.39 24.13 57.81
N ARG A 147 -63.66 22.82 57.85
CA ARG A 147 -62.65 21.77 58.08
C ARG A 147 -61.61 21.72 56.96
N GLU A 148 -61.99 21.90 55.70
CA GLU A 148 -61.08 22.04 54.56
C GLU A 148 -60.26 23.34 54.65
N ALA A 149 -60.84 24.45 55.12
CA ALA A 149 -60.13 25.72 55.33
C ALA A 149 -59.15 25.64 56.51
N ILE A 150 -59.53 24.98 57.61
CA ILE A 150 -58.68 24.71 58.78
C ILE A 150 -57.57 23.73 58.41
N ALA A 151 -57.88 22.65 57.68
CA ALA A 151 -56.88 21.70 57.16
C ALA A 151 -55.92 22.37 56.16
N ALA A 152 -56.41 23.25 55.29
CA ALA A 152 -55.58 24.03 54.37
C ALA A 152 -54.68 25.04 55.11
N ASN A 153 -55.17 25.67 56.19
CA ASN A 153 -54.39 26.56 57.03
C ASN A 153 -53.32 25.82 57.84
N ALA A 154 -53.65 24.66 58.42
CA ALA A 154 -52.69 23.79 59.10
C ALA A 154 -51.60 23.27 58.14
N ALA A 155 -51.99 22.87 56.92
CA ALA A 155 -51.06 22.47 55.87
C ALA A 155 -50.20 23.63 55.34
N ALA A 156 -50.66 24.87 55.41
CA ALA A 156 -49.88 26.05 55.05
C ALA A 156 -48.82 26.38 56.11
N ALA A 157 -49.20 26.37 57.40
CA ALA A 157 -48.25 26.55 58.51
C ALA A 157 -47.17 25.46 58.53
N SER A 158 -47.54 24.19 58.26
CA SER A 158 -46.59 23.07 58.14
C SER A 158 -45.60 23.24 56.97
N SER A 159 -46.06 23.72 55.81
CA SER A 159 -45.15 24.01 54.68
C SER A 159 -44.15 25.14 54.96
N ILE A 160 -44.56 26.18 55.71
CA ILE A 160 -43.69 27.29 56.11
C ILE A 160 -42.66 26.81 57.14
N LEU A 161 -43.08 26.03 58.13
CA LEU A 161 -42.17 25.44 59.12
C LEU A 161 -41.15 24.48 58.47
N ASN A 162 -41.58 23.71 57.47
CA ASN A 162 -40.69 22.85 56.69
C ASN A 162 -39.70 23.64 55.83
N ALA A 163 -40.08 24.81 55.32
CA ALA A 163 -39.16 25.71 54.62
C ALA A 163 -38.07 26.24 55.57
N GLN A 164 -38.43 26.69 56.77
CA GLN A 164 -37.48 27.18 57.77
C GLN A 164 -36.52 26.08 58.27
N LYS A 165 -37.03 24.85 58.48
CA LYS A 165 -36.18 23.68 58.81
C LYS A 165 -35.21 23.34 57.68
N LEU A 166 -35.65 23.47 56.43
CA LEU A 166 -34.81 23.24 55.27
C LEU A 166 -33.73 24.32 55.16
N GLU A 167 -34.05 25.59 55.38
CA GLU A 167 -33.07 26.69 55.42
C GLU A 167 -31.98 26.45 56.48
N THR A 168 -32.37 25.97 57.66
CA THR A 168 -31.42 25.67 58.74
C THR A 168 -30.48 24.52 58.34
N LYS A 169 -31.03 23.48 57.70
CA LYS A 169 -30.27 22.34 57.17
C LYS A 169 -29.34 22.75 56.03
N LEU A 170 -29.78 23.67 55.19
CA LEU A 170 -29.02 24.25 54.09
C LEU A 170 -27.83 25.07 54.60
N GLY A 171 -28.05 25.96 55.58
CA GLY A 171 -26.97 26.72 56.20
C GLY A 171 -25.95 25.84 56.93
N ARG A 172 -26.32 24.64 57.37
CA ARG A 172 -25.36 23.64 57.89
C ARG A 172 -24.56 22.98 56.77
N LEU A 173 -25.21 22.55 55.70
CA LEU A 173 -24.55 21.93 54.54
C LEU A 173 -23.56 22.88 53.86
N LYS A 174 -23.91 24.17 53.76
CA LYS A 174 -23.03 25.22 53.20
C LYS A 174 -21.75 25.41 54.03
N ARG A 175 -21.88 25.44 55.35
CA ARG A 175 -20.71 25.49 56.26
C ARG A 175 -19.86 24.22 56.14
N THR A 176 -20.47 23.05 56.04
CA THR A 176 -19.75 21.80 55.79
C THR A 176 -19.01 21.83 54.46
N LEU A 177 -19.64 22.34 53.39
CA LEU A 177 -19.03 22.47 52.07
C LEU A 177 -17.81 23.39 52.11
N HIS A 178 -17.96 24.58 52.68
CA HIS A 178 -16.85 25.53 52.80
C HIS A 178 -15.68 24.97 53.63
N ASN A 179 -15.99 24.22 54.69
CA ASN A 179 -14.98 23.53 55.49
C ASN A 179 -14.29 22.40 54.71
N THR A 180 -15.03 21.62 53.93
CA THR A 180 -14.45 20.59 53.04
C THR A 180 -13.59 21.20 51.93
N GLN A 181 -14.00 22.33 51.36
CA GLN A 181 -13.21 23.07 50.36
C GLN A 181 -11.92 23.61 50.96
N ARG A 182 -11.96 24.18 52.18
CA ARG A 182 -10.76 24.61 52.90
C ARG A 182 -9.84 23.45 53.25
N GLN A 183 -10.40 22.30 53.65
CA GLN A 183 -9.61 21.08 53.91
C GLN A 183 -8.98 20.52 52.64
N ALA A 184 -9.70 20.52 51.51
CA ALA A 184 -9.18 20.11 50.21
C ALA A 184 -8.04 21.02 49.73
N LYS A 185 -8.20 22.35 49.85
CA LYS A 185 -7.14 23.33 49.53
C LYS A 185 -5.90 23.22 50.44
N ARG A 186 -6.06 22.69 51.65
CA ARG A 186 -4.96 22.45 52.61
C ARG A 186 -4.39 21.03 52.55
N ALA A 187 -4.98 20.15 51.77
CA ALA A 187 -4.46 18.80 51.59
C ALA A 187 -3.08 18.90 50.92
N LYS A 188 -2.04 18.43 51.61
CA LYS A 188 -0.71 18.26 51.01
C LYS A 188 -0.80 17.21 49.89
N LEU A 189 0.17 17.21 48.96
CA LEU A 189 0.32 16.28 47.81
C LEU A 189 0.37 14.77 48.16
N SER A 190 0.03 14.35 49.38
CA SER A 190 -0.08 12.93 49.71
C SER A 190 -1.41 12.36 49.17
N THR A 191 -1.32 11.25 48.45
CA THR A 191 -2.45 10.56 47.80
C THR A 191 -3.59 10.24 48.77
N SER A 192 -3.28 9.81 50.00
CA SER A 192 -4.31 9.48 51.01
C SER A 192 -5.13 10.70 51.46
N ALA A 193 -4.49 11.87 51.56
CA ALA A 193 -5.16 13.12 51.90
C ALA A 193 -6.05 13.63 50.75
N LEU A 194 -5.58 13.53 49.51
CA LEU A 194 -6.34 13.89 48.31
C LEU A 194 -7.55 12.97 48.10
N VAL A 195 -7.39 11.66 48.27
CA VAL A 195 -8.50 10.69 48.22
C VAL A 195 -9.54 10.99 49.29
N LYS A 196 -9.11 11.23 50.54
CA LYS A 196 -10.02 11.56 51.65
C LYS A 196 -10.77 12.88 51.40
N ALA A 197 -10.09 13.88 50.83
CA ALA A 197 -10.71 15.15 50.44
C ALA A 197 -11.71 15.01 49.29
N LYS A 198 -11.43 14.17 48.28
CA LYS A 198 -12.35 13.86 47.18
C LYS A 198 -13.61 13.17 47.68
N TYR A 199 -13.49 12.11 48.48
CA TYR A 199 -14.66 11.41 49.02
C TYR A 199 -15.50 12.29 49.95
N ALA A 200 -14.87 13.15 50.76
CA ALA A 200 -15.57 14.13 51.58
C ALA A 200 -16.34 15.16 50.75
N SER A 201 -15.74 15.65 49.66
CA SER A 201 -16.38 16.60 48.73
C SER A 201 -17.55 15.95 47.98
N MET A 202 -17.39 14.72 47.47
CA MET A 202 -18.48 13.95 46.82
C MET A 202 -19.65 13.66 47.76
N ARG A 203 -19.37 13.30 49.02
CA ARG A 203 -20.42 13.05 50.03
C ARG A 203 -21.23 14.31 50.30
N THR A 204 -20.55 15.44 50.45
CA THR A 204 -21.17 16.75 50.69
C THR A 204 -22.01 17.19 49.48
N GLN A 205 -21.48 16.99 48.27
CA GLN A 205 -22.20 17.29 47.02
C GLN A 205 -23.47 16.44 46.86
N ARG A 206 -23.43 15.15 47.21
CA ARG A 206 -24.61 14.27 47.15
C ARG A 206 -25.70 14.74 48.13
N SER A 207 -25.31 15.16 49.34
CA SER A 207 -26.23 15.74 50.31
C SER A 207 -26.81 17.08 49.85
N LEU A 208 -26.02 17.90 49.15
CA LEU A 208 -26.46 19.17 48.58
C LEU A 208 -27.49 18.95 47.45
N ARG A 209 -27.22 18.02 46.52
CA ARG A 209 -28.15 17.65 45.44
C ARG A 209 -29.50 17.15 45.97
N GLN A 210 -29.49 16.33 47.03
CA GLN A 210 -30.71 15.89 47.69
C GLN A 210 -31.48 17.06 48.33
N ALA A 211 -30.79 18.01 48.96
CA ALA A 211 -31.41 19.20 49.53
C ALA A 211 -32.01 20.12 48.47
N VAL A 212 -31.34 20.33 47.32
CA VAL A 212 -31.88 21.09 46.18
C VAL A 212 -33.16 20.45 45.63
N ALA A 213 -33.17 19.12 45.48
CA ALA A 213 -34.35 18.40 44.99
C ALA A 213 -35.57 18.60 45.92
N VAL A 214 -35.35 18.53 47.24
CA VAL A 214 -36.37 18.81 48.24
C VAL A 214 -36.82 20.28 48.19
N ALA A 215 -35.89 21.23 48.06
CA ALA A 215 -36.20 22.66 47.96
C ALA A 215 -37.01 23.00 46.69
N LYS A 216 -36.69 22.40 45.54
CA LYS A 216 -37.46 22.58 44.29
C LYS A 216 -38.88 22.05 44.39
N SER A 217 -39.06 20.88 45.04
CA SER A 217 -40.38 20.33 45.33
C SER A 217 -41.20 21.27 46.22
N LEU A 218 -40.59 21.78 47.30
CA LEU A 218 -41.24 22.71 48.23
C LEU A 218 -41.59 24.06 47.57
N THR A 219 -40.70 24.57 46.71
CA THR A 219 -40.95 25.80 45.91
C THR A 219 -42.14 25.62 44.98
N THR A 220 -42.27 24.45 44.35
CA THR A 220 -43.40 24.12 43.47
C THR A 220 -44.71 24.04 44.26
N GLN A 221 -44.68 23.42 45.43
CA GLN A 221 -45.83 23.39 46.34
C GLN A 221 -46.24 24.79 46.81
N LEU A 222 -45.30 25.62 47.28
CA LEU A 222 -45.55 26.99 47.70
C LEU A 222 -46.07 27.87 46.55
N ARG A 223 -45.51 27.74 45.35
CA ARG A 223 -46.00 28.44 44.14
C ARG A 223 -47.44 28.07 43.82
N SER A 224 -47.79 26.77 43.87
CA SER A 224 -49.16 26.33 43.64
C SER A 224 -50.15 26.85 44.69
N LYS A 225 -49.70 27.02 45.93
CA LYS A 225 -50.51 27.56 47.04
C LYS A 225 -50.68 29.08 46.90
N LEU A 226 -49.61 29.80 46.59
CA LEU A 226 -49.64 31.24 46.31
C LEU A 226 -50.57 31.57 45.13
N MET A 227 -50.49 30.82 44.03
CA MET A 227 -51.38 31.02 42.88
C MET A 227 -52.85 30.73 43.22
N ARG A 228 -53.12 29.75 44.10
CA ARG A 228 -54.48 29.49 44.61
C ARG A 228 -54.98 30.61 45.53
N ALA A 229 -54.12 31.18 46.37
CA ALA A 229 -54.44 32.31 47.22
C ALA A 229 -54.73 33.58 46.40
N LEU A 230 -53.91 33.87 45.38
CA LEU A 230 -54.10 34.99 44.45
C LEU A 230 -55.39 34.87 43.63
N ARG A 231 -55.78 33.66 43.20
CA ARG A 231 -57.05 33.41 42.49
C ARG A 231 -58.31 33.57 43.36
N ARG A 232 -58.17 33.49 44.69
CA ARG A 232 -59.27 33.64 45.66
C ARG A 232 -59.34 35.05 46.25
N LYS A 233 -58.63 36.02 45.68
CA LYS A 233 -58.58 37.41 46.17
C LYS A 233 -59.97 38.05 46.02
N CYS A 234 -60.62 38.33 47.15
CA CYS A 234 -61.84 39.14 47.24
C CYS A 234 -61.44 40.51 47.80
N ALA A 235 -62.01 41.59 47.28
CA ALA A 235 -61.49 42.96 47.41
C ALA A 235 -61.49 43.58 48.83
N VAL A 236 -61.83 42.84 49.89
CA VAL A 236 -62.14 43.41 51.22
C VAL A 236 -61.60 42.56 52.40
N CYS A 237 -60.30 42.20 52.44
CA CYS A 237 -59.73 41.55 53.64
C CYS A 237 -58.20 41.74 53.84
N PRO A 238 -57.76 42.65 54.74
CA PRO A 238 -56.35 42.95 55.00
C PRO A 238 -55.51 41.76 55.54
N GLN A 239 -56.12 40.85 56.30
CA GLN A 239 -55.41 39.68 56.86
C GLN A 239 -54.99 38.64 55.81
N LYS A 240 -55.69 38.57 54.66
CA LYS A 240 -55.32 37.67 53.56
C LYS A 240 -54.14 38.22 52.75
N ASP A 241 -54.04 39.53 52.60
CA ASP A 241 -52.92 40.19 51.91
C ASP A 241 -51.60 40.02 52.66
N LEU A 242 -51.62 40.08 54.00
CA LEU A 242 -50.42 39.82 54.82
C LEU A 242 -49.90 38.38 54.66
N LYS A 243 -50.81 37.39 54.57
CA LYS A 243 -50.44 35.97 54.35
C LYS A 243 -49.89 35.74 52.93
N ILE A 244 -50.45 36.41 51.93
CA ILE A 244 -49.93 36.36 50.55
C ILE A 244 -48.53 36.98 50.49
N ALA A 245 -48.31 38.10 51.18
CA ALA A 245 -47.00 38.75 51.28
C ALA A 245 -45.95 37.86 51.98
N GLN A 246 -46.31 37.21 53.10
CA GLN A 246 -45.43 36.28 53.80
C GLN A 246 -45.07 35.05 52.93
N GLN A 247 -46.04 34.47 52.22
CA GLN A 247 -45.80 33.35 51.31
C GLN A 247 -44.95 33.75 50.09
N ALA A 248 -45.13 34.96 49.56
CA ALA A 248 -44.30 35.49 48.48
C ALA A 248 -42.86 35.72 48.95
N SER A 249 -42.67 36.25 50.16
CA SER A 249 -41.35 36.47 50.78
C SER A 249 -40.59 35.15 50.99
N SER A 250 -41.22 34.12 51.57
CA SER A 250 -40.58 32.81 51.74
C SER A 250 -40.25 32.13 50.42
N LEU A 251 -41.07 32.33 49.38
CA LEU A 251 -40.82 31.78 48.06
C LEU A 251 -39.65 32.49 47.37
N SER A 252 -39.53 33.81 47.53
CA SER A 252 -38.38 34.58 47.06
C SER A 252 -37.08 34.11 47.72
N GLN A 253 -37.07 34.01 49.05
CA GLN A 253 -35.89 33.57 49.81
C GLN A 253 -35.46 32.14 49.43
N LEU A 254 -36.43 31.23 49.26
CA LEU A 254 -36.12 29.85 48.87
C LEU A 254 -35.57 29.76 47.43
N ARG A 255 -35.99 30.63 46.52
CA ARG A 255 -35.44 30.70 45.16
C ARG A 255 -34.01 31.22 45.15
N GLU A 256 -33.73 32.25 45.92
CA GLU A 256 -32.38 32.80 46.08
C GLU A 256 -31.44 31.75 46.68
N ASN A 257 -31.88 31.04 47.71
CA ASN A 257 -31.14 29.91 48.29
C ASN A 257 -30.88 28.79 47.26
N ILE A 258 -31.85 28.47 46.39
CA ILE A 258 -31.66 27.46 45.33
C ILE A 258 -30.63 27.93 44.28
N ALA A 259 -30.63 29.22 43.93
CA ALA A 259 -29.67 29.78 42.99
C ALA A 259 -28.24 29.73 43.57
N GLU A 260 -28.07 30.19 44.81
CA GLU A 260 -26.78 30.17 45.50
C GLU A 260 -26.25 28.73 45.68
N MET A 261 -27.14 27.76 45.94
CA MET A 261 -26.76 26.34 45.99
C MET A 261 -26.32 25.77 44.65
N HIS A 262 -26.87 26.26 43.54
CA HIS A 262 -26.45 25.84 42.21
C HIS A 262 -25.02 26.34 41.92
N ASP A 263 -24.67 27.52 42.39
CA ASP A 263 -23.31 28.07 42.32
C ASP A 263 -22.35 27.27 43.21
N ASP A 264 -22.74 26.98 44.47
CA ASP A 264 -21.97 26.13 45.39
C ASP A 264 -21.74 24.71 44.83
N MET A 265 -22.73 24.15 44.12
CA MET A 265 -22.60 22.85 43.43
C MET A 265 -21.56 22.92 42.30
N ARG A 266 -21.55 24.01 41.54
CA ARG A 266 -20.61 24.24 40.44
C ARG A 266 -19.18 24.36 40.96
N ASP A 267 -18.97 25.10 42.04
CA ASP A 267 -17.68 25.22 42.70
C ASP A 267 -17.20 23.88 43.27
N SER A 268 -18.11 23.05 43.78
CA SER A 268 -17.79 21.69 44.21
C SER A 268 -17.43 20.77 43.04
N ASP A 269 -18.05 20.93 41.86
CA ASP A 269 -17.71 20.16 40.65
C ASP A 269 -16.31 20.53 40.14
N LEU A 270 -15.98 21.83 40.12
CA LEU A 270 -14.65 22.33 39.78
C LEU A 270 -13.59 21.79 40.75
N LEU A 271 -13.85 21.84 42.06
CA LEU A 271 -12.91 21.29 43.05
C LEU A 271 -12.72 19.77 42.92
N ILE A 272 -13.77 19.01 42.57
CA ILE A 272 -13.64 17.57 42.32
C ILE A 272 -12.80 17.32 41.06
N ALA A 273 -12.94 18.16 40.02
CA ALA A 273 -12.08 18.09 38.83
C ALA A 273 -10.61 18.39 39.18
N ASP A 274 -10.34 19.48 39.91
CA ASP A 274 -8.98 19.83 40.36
C ASP A 274 -8.35 18.72 41.21
N LEU A 275 -9.13 18.10 42.11
CA LEU A 275 -8.68 16.97 42.92
C LEU A 275 -8.44 15.70 42.08
N ASN A 276 -9.19 15.50 40.99
CA ASN A 276 -8.93 14.40 40.06
C ASN A 276 -7.64 14.62 39.27
N ASP A 277 -7.38 15.86 38.85
CA ASP A 277 -6.16 16.23 38.14
C ASP A 277 -4.94 16.10 39.06
N ALA A 278 -5.05 16.55 40.32
CA ALA A 278 -4.02 16.37 41.34
C ALA A 278 -3.75 14.88 41.65
N LEU A 279 -4.81 14.06 41.78
CA LEU A 279 -4.68 12.61 41.96
C LEU A 279 -4.02 11.94 40.76
N ALA A 280 -4.33 12.39 39.54
CA ALA A 280 -3.78 11.86 38.30
C ALA A 280 -2.27 12.11 38.13
N VAL A 281 -1.72 13.12 38.82
CA VAL A 281 -0.29 13.46 38.84
C VAL A 281 0.46 12.68 39.94
N THR A 282 -0.20 12.28 41.03
CA THR A 282 0.46 11.70 42.22
C THR A 282 0.52 10.17 42.29
N GLU A 283 -0.15 9.42 41.40
CA GLU A 283 -0.02 7.95 41.36
C GLU A 283 0.82 7.51 40.15
N PRO A 284 1.92 6.75 40.33
CA PRO A 284 2.47 5.92 39.27
C PRO A 284 1.40 4.87 38.90
N GLY A 285 0.55 5.26 37.96
CA GLY A 285 -0.68 4.55 37.64
C GLY A 285 -0.50 3.66 36.43
N THR A 286 -0.79 2.37 36.59
CA THR A 286 -0.86 1.44 35.47
C THR A 286 -2.13 1.71 34.66
N VAL A 287 -2.00 2.07 33.38
CA VAL A 287 -3.13 2.27 32.46
C VAL A 287 -3.68 0.91 32.02
N GLN A 288 -4.89 0.60 32.48
CA GLN A 288 -5.70 -0.55 32.04
C GLN A 288 -6.30 -0.27 30.66
N ALA A 289 -5.49 -0.45 29.60
CA ALA A 289 -5.93 -0.23 28.21
C ALA A 289 -6.62 -1.45 27.58
N LYS A 290 -6.72 -2.56 28.32
CA LYS A 290 -7.24 -3.85 27.84
C LYS A 290 -8.40 -4.27 28.73
N SER A 291 -9.56 -4.53 28.13
CA SER A 291 -10.73 -5.09 28.80
C SER A 291 -10.95 -6.51 28.28
N GLY A 292 -10.79 -7.50 29.15
CA GLY A 292 -10.76 -8.92 28.77
C GLY A 292 -9.65 -9.20 27.75
N PHE A 293 -10.02 -9.70 26.56
CA PHE A 293 -9.08 -10.06 25.49
C PHE A 293 -8.81 -8.94 24.47
N SER A 294 -9.48 -7.79 24.56
CA SER A 294 -9.39 -6.72 23.56
C SER A 294 -8.84 -5.42 24.15
N TYR A 295 -8.02 -4.73 23.37
CA TYR A 295 -7.63 -3.35 23.66
C TYR A 295 -8.81 -2.39 23.41
N SER A 296 -8.83 -1.27 24.14
CA SER A 296 -9.82 -0.22 23.93
C SER A 296 -9.75 0.37 22.51
N VAL A 297 -10.84 1.00 22.08
CA VAL A 297 -10.95 1.65 20.75
C VAL A 297 -9.83 2.68 20.59
N ASN A 298 -9.63 3.55 21.58
CA ASN A 298 -8.59 4.59 21.56
C ASN A 298 -7.17 4.00 21.49
N MET A 299 -6.92 2.88 22.18
CA MET A 299 -5.63 2.20 22.11
C MET A 299 -5.39 1.59 20.73
N GLN A 300 -6.43 1.05 20.10
CA GLN A 300 -6.34 0.50 18.75
C GLN A 300 -6.16 1.58 17.69
N GLU A 301 -6.87 2.69 17.82
CA GLU A 301 -6.66 3.88 16.99
C GLU A 301 -5.21 4.39 17.12
N CYS A 302 -4.70 4.54 18.35
CA CYS A 302 -3.31 4.92 18.61
C CYS A 302 -2.32 3.98 17.92
N MET A 303 -2.53 2.65 18.03
CA MET A 303 -1.70 1.67 17.32
C MET A 303 -1.73 1.86 15.80
N LEU A 304 -2.91 2.06 15.20
CA LEU A 304 -3.04 2.27 13.76
C LEU A 304 -2.40 3.59 13.30
N ARG A 305 -2.52 4.67 14.08
CA ARG A 305 -1.86 5.96 13.82
C ARG A 305 -0.35 5.80 13.82
N LEU A 306 0.22 5.09 14.79
CA LEU A 306 1.65 4.83 14.83
C LEU A 306 2.12 3.98 13.64
N GLN A 307 1.29 3.06 13.13
CA GLN A 307 1.59 2.36 11.88
C GLN A 307 1.61 3.32 10.69
N ALA A 308 0.64 4.24 10.61
CA ALA A 308 0.63 5.29 9.59
C ALA A 308 1.81 6.26 9.71
N LEU A 309 2.40 6.41 10.89
CA LEU A 309 3.66 7.14 11.12
C LEU A 309 4.92 6.28 10.88
N SER A 310 4.78 5.14 10.21
CA SER A 310 5.89 4.24 9.86
C SER A 310 6.69 3.69 11.05
N VAL A 311 6.07 3.61 12.24
CA VAL A 311 6.63 2.92 13.40
C VAL A 311 6.49 1.41 13.18
N SER A 312 7.57 0.65 13.44
CA SER A 312 7.57 -0.80 13.24
C SER A 312 6.55 -1.47 14.17
N GLN A 313 5.84 -2.50 13.67
CA GLN A 313 4.82 -3.21 14.45
C GLN A 313 5.34 -3.76 15.78
N GLY A 314 6.62 -4.12 15.86
CA GLY A 314 7.25 -4.60 17.09
C GLY A 314 7.57 -3.49 18.10
N ALA A 315 7.86 -2.28 17.62
CA ALA A 315 8.20 -1.14 18.47
C ALA A 315 6.98 -0.39 19.00
N ILE A 316 5.82 -0.47 18.33
CA ILE A 316 4.63 0.31 18.69
C ILE A 316 4.24 0.19 20.17
N GLY A 317 4.23 -1.02 20.73
CA GLY A 317 3.90 -1.20 22.15
C GLY A 317 4.89 -0.50 23.09
N GLN A 318 6.18 -0.59 22.78
CA GLN A 318 7.25 0.07 23.54
C GLN A 318 7.18 1.59 23.40
N VAL A 319 6.89 2.11 22.20
CA VAL A 319 6.73 3.54 21.95
C VAL A 319 5.60 4.10 22.81
N ILE A 320 4.42 3.45 22.80
CA ILE A 320 3.28 3.89 23.62
C ILE A 320 3.66 3.86 25.12
N ASN A 321 4.28 2.77 25.58
CA ASN A 321 4.67 2.66 26.99
C ASN A 321 5.72 3.70 27.40
N THR A 322 6.70 3.99 26.53
CA THR A 322 7.75 4.98 26.76
C THR A 322 7.15 6.38 26.84
N VAL A 323 6.27 6.74 25.91
CA VAL A 323 5.59 8.04 25.92
C VAL A 323 4.74 8.22 27.18
N LEU A 324 3.97 7.20 27.57
CA LEU A 324 3.19 7.23 28.81
C LEU A 324 4.08 7.34 30.06
N ASN A 325 5.21 6.64 30.10
CA ASN A 325 6.11 6.62 31.24
C ASN A 325 6.83 7.97 31.37
N CYS A 326 7.49 8.41 30.29
CA CYS A 326 8.32 9.61 30.29
C CYS A 326 7.52 10.91 30.41
N LEU A 327 6.32 11.00 29.80
CA LEU A 327 5.53 12.24 29.80
C LEU A 327 4.45 12.29 30.88
N LEU A 328 3.91 11.14 31.29
CA LEU A 328 2.76 11.07 32.19
C LEU A 328 3.05 10.29 33.48
N GLY A 329 4.24 9.72 33.66
CA GLY A 329 4.57 8.88 34.81
C GLY A 329 3.75 7.59 34.88
N LYS A 330 3.18 7.13 33.75
CA LYS A 330 2.25 6.01 33.67
C LYS A 330 2.82 4.85 32.87
N GLN A 331 2.44 3.62 33.21
CA GLN A 331 2.85 2.43 32.45
C GLN A 331 1.64 1.64 31.96
N LEU A 332 1.78 0.91 30.86
CA LEU A 332 0.74 0.01 30.38
C LEU A 332 0.72 -1.28 31.18
N SER A 333 -0.46 -1.72 31.63
CA SER A 333 -0.60 -3.04 32.27
C SER A 333 -0.33 -4.18 31.30
N ASN A 334 -0.62 -3.95 30.03
CA ASN A 334 -0.43 -4.90 28.94
C ASN A 334 0.12 -4.14 27.73
N ILE A 335 1.35 -4.45 27.35
CA ILE A 335 2.01 -3.85 26.19
C ILE A 335 1.53 -4.58 24.92
N PRO A 336 1.05 -3.87 23.88
CA PRO A 336 0.71 -4.48 22.62
C PRO A 336 1.89 -5.22 21.98
N SER A 337 1.71 -6.50 21.70
CA SER A 337 2.70 -7.31 20.99
C SER A 337 2.70 -7.00 19.48
N ARG A 338 3.81 -7.34 18.79
CA ARG A 338 3.90 -7.31 17.32
C ARG A 338 2.72 -8.03 16.65
N ARG A 339 2.31 -9.20 17.20
CA ARG A 339 1.20 -9.99 16.65
C ARG A 339 -0.14 -9.28 16.81
N THR A 340 -0.35 -8.61 17.95
CA THR A 340 -1.55 -7.81 18.22
C THR A 340 -1.65 -6.66 17.22
N VAL A 341 -0.58 -5.88 17.05
CA VAL A 341 -0.53 -4.76 16.10
C VAL A 341 -0.69 -5.26 14.66
N GLY A 342 -0.03 -6.36 14.30
CA GLY A 342 -0.18 -6.97 12.98
C GLY A 342 -1.61 -7.40 12.65
N ARG A 343 -2.42 -7.80 13.65
CA ARG A 343 -3.85 -8.09 13.47
C ARG A 343 -4.70 -6.85 13.17
N LEU A 344 -4.22 -5.65 13.50
CA LEU A 344 -4.90 -4.40 13.18
C LEU A 344 -4.55 -3.87 11.78
N THR A 345 -3.51 -4.38 11.14
CA THR A 345 -3.13 -3.92 9.79
C THR A 345 -4.28 -4.04 8.77
N PRO A 346 -5.02 -5.16 8.69
CA PRO A 346 -6.21 -5.25 7.82
C PRO A 346 -7.36 -4.32 8.23
N VAL A 347 -7.42 -3.91 9.51
CA VAL A 347 -8.38 -2.91 9.99
C VAL A 347 -8.03 -1.53 9.44
N GLY A 348 -6.74 -1.17 9.42
CA GLY A 348 -6.26 0.05 8.78
C GLY A 348 -6.54 0.08 7.27
N LEU A 349 -6.38 -1.07 6.59
CA LEU A 349 -6.80 -1.20 5.19
C LEU A 349 -8.30 -0.99 5.02
N ALA A 350 -9.13 -1.66 5.83
CA ALA A 350 -10.58 -1.51 5.78
C ALA A 350 -11.03 -0.06 6.02
N LEU A 351 -10.39 0.65 6.95
CA LEU A 351 -10.66 2.07 7.21
C LEU A 351 -10.29 2.96 6.01
N SER A 352 -9.17 2.66 5.34
CA SER A 352 -8.79 3.37 4.11
C SER A 352 -9.76 3.09 2.96
N GLN A 353 -10.26 1.85 2.86
CA GLN A 353 -11.28 1.48 1.88
C GLN A 353 -12.63 2.15 2.16
N GLN A 354 -13.01 2.31 3.43
CA GLN A 354 -14.20 3.07 3.84
C GLN A 354 -14.11 4.54 3.43
N GLN A 355 -12.94 5.18 3.59
CA GLN A 355 -12.70 6.54 3.09
C GLN A 355 -12.97 6.64 1.59
N VAL A 356 -12.38 5.74 0.80
CA VAL A 356 -12.54 5.72 -0.66
C VAL A 356 -14.02 5.51 -1.04
N ALA A 357 -14.69 4.55 -0.39
CA ALA A 357 -16.10 4.25 -0.61
C ALA A 357 -17.05 5.37 -0.13
N ALA A 358 -16.59 6.30 0.72
CA ALA A 358 -17.37 7.48 1.10
C ALA A 358 -17.22 8.63 0.09
N ILE A 359 -16.06 8.74 -0.57
CA ILE A 359 -15.70 9.89 -1.41
C ILE A 359 -15.99 9.61 -2.89
N ILE A 360 -15.41 8.55 -3.46
CA ILE A 360 -15.40 8.33 -4.92
C ILE A 360 -16.80 8.08 -5.52
N PRO A 361 -17.71 7.28 -4.93
CA PRO A 361 -19.03 7.07 -5.52
C PRO A 361 -19.87 8.34 -5.67
N ASN A 362 -19.54 9.39 -4.90
CA ASN A 362 -20.22 10.67 -4.89
C ASN A 362 -19.44 11.75 -5.66
N ALA A 363 -18.28 11.42 -6.20
CA ALA A 363 -17.51 12.31 -7.05
C ALA A 363 -18.07 12.29 -8.47
N SER A 364 -17.99 13.42 -9.15
CA SER A 364 -18.32 13.54 -10.58
C SER A 364 -17.02 13.61 -11.38
N ASN A 365 -17.06 13.01 -12.57
CA ASN A 365 -15.99 13.09 -13.56
C ASN A 365 -14.60 12.74 -13.01
N SER A 366 -14.51 11.66 -12.24
CA SER A 366 -13.25 11.19 -11.69
C SER A 366 -12.31 10.67 -12.80
N THR A 367 -11.02 10.76 -12.54
CA THR A 367 -9.98 10.19 -13.42
C THR A 367 -9.37 8.95 -12.77
N LEU A 368 -9.34 7.84 -13.50
CA LEU A 368 -8.60 6.65 -13.09
C LEU A 368 -7.18 6.73 -13.63
N TYR A 369 -6.22 6.72 -12.70
CA TYR A 369 -4.81 6.56 -12.95
C TYR A 369 -4.43 5.11 -12.68
N SER A 370 -3.77 4.48 -13.65
CA SER A 370 -3.29 3.10 -13.52
C SER A 370 -1.89 2.97 -14.05
N ASP A 371 -1.12 2.11 -13.41
CA ASP A 371 0.24 1.76 -13.84
C ASP A 371 0.61 0.39 -13.27
N GLU A 372 1.69 -0.19 -13.79
CA GLU A 372 2.23 -1.46 -13.34
C GLU A 372 3.74 -1.47 -13.20
N THR A 373 4.22 -2.26 -12.25
CA THR A 373 5.66 -2.42 -12.04
C THR A 373 6.00 -3.85 -11.66
N THR A 374 7.28 -4.19 -11.78
CA THR A 374 7.85 -5.37 -11.14
C THR A 374 8.78 -4.91 -10.03
N LYS A 375 8.54 -5.31 -8.77
CA LYS A 375 9.38 -4.98 -7.61
C LYS A 375 9.81 -6.27 -6.92
N ALA A 376 11.13 -6.47 -6.77
CA ALA A 376 11.70 -7.70 -6.18
C ALA A 376 11.09 -9.01 -6.75
N GLY A 377 10.95 -9.09 -8.09
CA GLY A 377 10.34 -10.24 -8.77
C GLY A 377 8.81 -10.33 -8.69
N THR A 378 8.16 -9.46 -7.92
CA THR A 378 6.69 -9.41 -7.76
C THR A 378 6.10 -8.39 -8.73
N LYS A 379 5.13 -8.81 -9.55
CA LYS A 379 4.38 -7.90 -10.44
C LYS A 379 3.21 -7.30 -9.67
N VAL A 380 3.02 -5.99 -9.78
CA VAL A 380 2.04 -5.23 -9.00
C VAL A 380 1.36 -4.19 -9.87
N PHE A 381 0.03 -4.13 -9.80
CA PHE A 381 -0.78 -3.03 -10.32
C PHE A 381 -1.19 -2.10 -9.19
N THR A 382 -1.28 -0.81 -9.51
CA THR A 382 -1.90 0.18 -8.64
C THR A 382 -2.97 0.94 -9.38
N PHE A 383 -4.03 1.31 -8.66
CA PHE A 383 -5.14 2.10 -9.18
C PHE A 383 -5.38 3.29 -8.26
N VAL A 384 -5.52 4.48 -8.83
CA VAL A 384 -5.76 5.72 -8.10
C VAL A 384 -6.89 6.48 -8.78
N ALA A 385 -7.82 7.02 -8.00
CA ALA A 385 -8.85 7.91 -8.50
C ALA A 385 -8.52 9.36 -8.13
N GLY A 386 -8.50 10.25 -9.12
CA GLY A 386 -8.46 11.70 -8.94
C GLY A 386 -9.85 12.32 -9.05
N THR A 387 -10.21 13.22 -8.14
CA THR A 387 -11.49 13.96 -8.19
C THR A 387 -11.27 15.41 -8.65
N GLU A 388 -12.33 16.09 -9.07
CA GLU A 388 -12.28 17.53 -9.44
C GLU A 388 -11.89 18.45 -8.27
N LYS A 389 -11.98 17.96 -7.03
CA LYS A 389 -11.55 18.67 -5.81
C LYS A 389 -10.06 18.53 -5.54
N GLY A 390 -9.31 17.84 -6.42
CA GLY A 390 -7.88 17.57 -6.26
C GLY A 390 -7.59 16.46 -5.26
N GLU A 391 -8.57 15.63 -4.91
CA GLU A 391 -8.32 14.45 -4.06
C GLU A 391 -7.75 13.32 -4.91
N GLU A 392 -6.63 12.76 -4.47
CA GLU A 392 -5.96 11.63 -5.11
C GLU A 392 -6.02 10.42 -4.17
N LEU A 393 -6.91 9.48 -4.45
CA LEU A 393 -7.17 8.35 -3.58
C LEU A 393 -6.74 7.05 -4.23
N VAL A 394 -5.77 6.37 -3.61
CA VAL A 394 -5.36 5.02 -3.98
C VAL A 394 -6.52 4.07 -3.69
N LEU A 395 -7.01 3.44 -4.75
CA LEU A 395 -8.10 2.47 -4.69
C LEU A 395 -7.58 1.11 -4.19
N GLY A 396 -6.41 0.70 -4.66
CA GLY A 396 -5.80 -0.57 -4.28
C GLY A 396 -4.42 -0.80 -4.89
N LEU A 397 -3.70 -1.75 -4.29
CA LEU A 397 -2.39 -2.23 -4.74
C LEU A 397 -2.41 -3.76 -4.76
N ARG A 398 -2.25 -4.37 -5.93
CA ARG A 398 -2.52 -5.81 -6.13
C ARG A 398 -1.37 -6.53 -6.80
N GLU A 399 -0.98 -7.65 -6.20
CA GLU A 399 -0.04 -8.59 -6.80
C GLU A 399 -0.71 -9.39 -7.91
N THR A 400 -0.02 -9.54 -9.04
CA THR A 400 -0.49 -10.31 -10.20
C THR A 400 0.60 -11.23 -10.75
N ILE A 401 0.21 -12.07 -11.72
CA ILE A 401 1.09 -13.07 -12.33
C ILE A 401 1.70 -12.53 -13.63
N ASP A 402 0.93 -11.73 -14.35
CA ASP A 402 1.40 -11.01 -15.52
C ASP A 402 0.87 -9.57 -15.57
N LYS A 403 1.22 -8.89 -16.64
CA LYS A 403 0.93 -7.49 -16.92
C LYS A 403 -0.04 -7.37 -18.11
N SER A 404 -0.87 -8.38 -18.34
CA SER A 404 -1.85 -8.35 -19.43
C SER A 404 -2.97 -7.36 -19.12
N ALA A 405 -3.57 -6.81 -20.17
CA ALA A 405 -4.72 -5.91 -20.04
C ALA A 405 -5.91 -6.56 -19.32
N LEU A 406 -6.12 -7.87 -19.53
CA LEU A 406 -7.17 -8.63 -18.87
C LEU A 406 -6.89 -8.77 -17.38
N SER A 407 -5.67 -9.19 -16.99
CA SER A 407 -5.31 -9.29 -15.57
C SER A 407 -5.36 -7.93 -14.86
N GLN A 408 -5.09 -6.83 -15.57
CA GLN A 408 -5.27 -5.48 -15.02
C GLN A 408 -6.75 -5.18 -14.75
N LEU A 409 -7.65 -5.49 -15.69
CA LEU A 409 -9.09 -5.31 -15.50
C LEU A 409 -9.64 -6.19 -14.35
N GLU A 410 -9.30 -7.48 -14.32
CA GLU A 410 -9.71 -8.40 -13.25
C GLU A 410 -9.20 -7.91 -11.88
N SER A 411 -7.98 -7.37 -11.83
CA SER A 411 -7.42 -6.78 -10.63
C SER A 411 -8.22 -5.54 -10.18
N LEU A 412 -8.57 -4.65 -11.12
CA LEU A 412 -9.40 -3.49 -10.83
C LEU A 412 -10.80 -3.90 -10.35
N GLN A 413 -11.44 -4.86 -11.02
CA GLN A 413 -12.74 -5.43 -10.61
C GLN A 413 -12.68 -5.97 -9.18
N SER A 414 -11.63 -6.71 -8.86
CA SER A 414 -11.39 -7.19 -7.50
C SER A 414 -11.21 -6.05 -6.50
N VAL A 415 -10.51 -4.97 -6.87
CA VAL A 415 -10.30 -3.80 -6.01
C VAL A 415 -11.62 -3.07 -5.76
N VAL A 416 -12.39 -2.76 -6.80
CA VAL A 416 -13.66 -2.03 -6.62
C VAL A 416 -14.72 -2.87 -5.93
N THR A 417 -14.66 -4.20 -6.05
CA THR A 417 -15.52 -5.12 -5.27
C THR A 417 -15.15 -5.04 -3.79
N ASP A 418 -13.85 -5.07 -3.47
CA ASP A 418 -13.36 -4.82 -2.11
C ASP A 418 -13.69 -3.39 -1.63
N LEU A 419 -13.98 -2.42 -2.50
CA LEU A 419 -14.44 -1.09 -2.08
C LEU A 419 -15.95 -1.05 -1.88
N GLY A 420 -16.71 -1.75 -2.71
CA GLY A 420 -18.17 -1.89 -2.58
C GLY A 420 -18.56 -2.52 -1.25
N ASP A 421 -17.83 -3.56 -0.84
CA ASP A 421 -18.03 -4.24 0.44
C ASP A 421 -17.55 -3.42 1.66
N ALA A 422 -16.90 -2.25 1.45
CA ALA A 422 -16.32 -1.45 2.52
C ALA A 422 -17.32 -0.59 3.28
N ALA A 423 -18.35 -0.12 2.58
CA ALA A 423 -19.32 0.82 3.10
C ALA A 423 -20.74 0.25 2.95
N PRO A 424 -21.63 0.53 3.91
CA PRO A 424 -23.03 0.19 3.75
C PRO A 424 -23.64 1.04 2.62
N GLY A 425 -24.23 0.39 1.62
CA GLY A 425 -24.92 1.07 0.53
C GLY A 425 -25.08 0.18 -0.69
N ASP A 426 -26.23 0.29 -1.35
CA ASP A 426 -26.46 -0.41 -2.60
C ASP A 426 -25.51 0.13 -3.69
N ASN A 427 -25.05 -0.77 -4.56
CA ASN A 427 -24.35 -0.45 -5.81
C ASN A 427 -23.11 0.46 -5.68
N VAL A 428 -22.45 0.48 -4.51
CA VAL A 428 -21.25 1.31 -4.29
C VAL A 428 -20.17 1.01 -5.34
N MET A 429 -19.90 -0.28 -5.61
CA MET A 429 -18.95 -0.69 -6.65
C MET A 429 -19.30 -0.12 -8.02
N HIS A 430 -20.56 -0.27 -8.47
CA HIS A 430 -21.02 0.25 -9.75
C HIS A 430 -20.93 1.79 -9.80
N ARG A 431 -21.26 2.48 -8.71
CA ARG A 431 -21.15 3.94 -8.62
C ARG A 431 -19.70 4.44 -8.67
N ILE A 432 -18.74 3.71 -8.08
CA ILE A 432 -17.31 4.01 -8.25
C ILE A 432 -16.94 3.96 -9.72
N VAL A 433 -17.29 2.88 -10.42
CA VAL A 433 -16.97 2.70 -11.84
C VAL A 433 -17.67 3.75 -12.70
N ALA A 434 -18.95 4.03 -12.42
CA ALA A 434 -19.73 5.05 -13.13
C ALA A 434 -19.16 6.46 -12.96
N SER A 435 -18.61 6.78 -11.78
CA SER A 435 -18.00 8.09 -11.49
C SER A 435 -16.72 8.38 -12.30
N ILE A 436 -16.09 7.35 -12.88
CA ILE A 436 -14.84 7.48 -13.65
C ILE A 436 -15.20 7.80 -15.09
N ASN A 437 -14.97 9.03 -15.52
CA ASN A 437 -15.19 9.47 -16.90
C ASN A 437 -13.89 9.64 -17.69
N ASN A 438 -12.75 9.61 -17.00
CA ASN A 438 -11.45 9.82 -17.63
C ASN A 438 -10.45 8.73 -17.21
N LEU A 439 -9.57 8.36 -18.13
CA LEU A 439 -8.46 7.44 -17.93
C LEU A 439 -7.15 8.16 -18.19
N MET A 440 -6.14 7.93 -17.34
CA MET A 440 -4.78 8.41 -17.51
C MET A 440 -3.79 7.26 -17.32
N SER A 441 -3.05 6.92 -18.37
CA SER A 441 -2.07 5.83 -18.37
C SER A 441 -0.88 6.13 -19.30
N ASP A 442 0.03 5.16 -19.46
CA ASP A 442 1.02 5.21 -20.53
C ASP A 442 0.41 4.78 -21.89
N ARG A 443 1.23 4.78 -22.94
CA ARG A 443 0.81 4.45 -24.31
C ARG A 443 1.12 3.01 -24.71
N ALA A 444 1.46 2.14 -23.75
CA ALA A 444 1.74 0.75 -24.04
C ALA A 444 0.50 0.07 -24.63
N ALA A 445 0.70 -0.87 -25.55
CA ALA A 445 -0.40 -1.59 -26.20
C ALA A 445 -1.31 -2.30 -25.18
N THR A 446 -0.75 -2.76 -24.06
CA THR A 446 -1.47 -3.31 -22.91
C THR A 446 -2.41 -2.28 -22.27
N GLN A 447 -1.95 -1.05 -22.02
CA GLN A 447 -2.78 0.02 -21.46
C GLN A 447 -3.87 0.47 -22.43
N VAL A 448 -3.55 0.60 -23.73
CA VAL A 448 -4.56 0.92 -24.76
C VAL A 448 -5.66 -0.15 -24.78
N LYS A 449 -5.28 -1.44 -24.72
CA LYS A 449 -6.25 -2.53 -24.66
C LYS A 449 -7.06 -2.53 -23.36
N PHE A 450 -6.42 -2.23 -22.22
CA PHE A 450 -7.10 -2.09 -20.93
C PHE A 450 -8.16 -0.99 -20.97
N ASN A 451 -7.86 0.17 -21.56
CA ASN A 451 -8.80 1.29 -21.69
C ASN A 451 -10.08 0.86 -22.43
N SER A 452 -9.96 0.10 -23.53
CA SER A 452 -11.12 -0.43 -24.24
C SER A 452 -11.91 -1.47 -23.43
N LEU A 453 -11.21 -2.32 -22.68
CA LEU A 453 -11.86 -3.33 -21.81
C LEU A 453 -12.59 -2.66 -20.63
N PHE A 454 -12.00 -1.61 -20.06
CA PHE A 454 -12.62 -0.81 -19.01
C PHE A 454 -13.88 -0.10 -19.50
N ASP A 455 -13.82 0.54 -20.68
CA ASP A 455 -14.99 1.22 -21.26
C ASP A 455 -16.16 0.25 -21.44
N ALA A 456 -15.91 -0.93 -22.02
CA ALA A 456 -16.92 -1.98 -22.15
C ALA A 456 -17.53 -2.39 -20.79
N TRP A 457 -16.68 -2.67 -19.79
CA TRP A 457 -17.16 -3.03 -18.46
C TRP A 457 -17.90 -1.88 -17.75
N ARG A 458 -17.51 -0.63 -18.00
CA ARG A 458 -18.22 0.54 -17.46
C ARG A 458 -19.62 0.66 -18.05
N GLN A 459 -19.81 0.36 -19.34
CA GLN A 459 -21.16 0.35 -19.95
C GLN A 459 -22.10 -0.60 -19.20
N ASP A 460 -21.61 -1.77 -18.77
CA ASP A 460 -22.39 -2.73 -17.99
C ASP A 460 -22.71 -2.22 -16.57
N CYS A 461 -21.83 -1.37 -16.00
CA CYS A 461 -21.99 -0.83 -14.65
C CYS A 461 -22.95 0.37 -14.58
N LEU A 462 -23.07 1.16 -15.65
CA LEU A 462 -23.88 2.40 -15.66
C LEU A 462 -25.37 2.17 -15.29
N PRO A 463 -26.09 1.18 -15.88
CA PRO A 463 -27.47 0.88 -15.50
C PRO A 463 -27.64 0.42 -14.05
N LEU A 464 -26.58 -0.14 -13.46
CA LEU A 464 -26.58 -0.64 -12.09
C LEU A 464 -26.23 0.47 -11.08
N ALA A 465 -25.56 1.52 -11.52
CA ALA A 465 -25.15 2.63 -10.67
C ALA A 465 -26.31 3.58 -10.33
N ASP A 466 -27.22 3.81 -11.26
CA ASP A 466 -28.37 4.71 -11.11
C ASP A 466 -29.69 4.02 -11.50
N ARG A 467 -30.66 4.01 -10.58
CA ARG A 467 -32.00 3.43 -10.81
C ARG A 467 -32.78 4.22 -11.89
N GLY A 468 -32.48 5.50 -12.08
CA GLY A 468 -33.07 6.35 -13.12
C GLY A 468 -32.41 6.21 -14.50
N TRP A 469 -31.39 5.36 -14.66
CA TRP A 469 -30.65 5.24 -15.93
C TRP A 469 -31.56 4.91 -17.12
N SER A 470 -32.51 4.00 -16.95
CA SER A 470 -33.45 3.61 -18.00
C SER A 470 -34.44 4.71 -18.39
N GLU A 471 -34.66 5.68 -17.50
CA GLU A 471 -35.56 6.83 -17.71
C GLU A 471 -34.85 7.97 -18.45
N LEU A 472 -33.51 7.94 -18.54
CA LEU A 472 -32.74 8.93 -19.27
C LEU A 472 -32.95 8.78 -20.79
N PRO A 473 -33.12 9.91 -21.52
CA PRO A 473 -33.11 9.91 -22.97
C PRO A 473 -31.88 9.20 -23.54
N VAL A 474 -32.03 8.54 -24.69
CA VAL A 474 -30.92 7.81 -25.36
C VAL A 474 -29.71 8.72 -25.55
N GLU A 475 -29.93 9.97 -25.97
CA GLU A 475 -28.86 10.96 -26.14
C GLU A 475 -28.13 11.31 -24.84
N ALA A 476 -28.86 11.40 -23.72
CA ALA A 476 -28.27 11.67 -22.41
C ALA A 476 -27.42 10.48 -21.92
N ARG A 477 -27.92 9.25 -22.12
CA ARG A 477 -27.15 8.03 -21.84
C ARG A 477 -25.87 7.96 -22.67
N GLN A 478 -25.96 8.21 -23.98
CA GLN A 478 -24.80 8.22 -24.86
C GLN A 478 -23.73 9.23 -24.38
N LYS A 479 -24.13 10.43 -23.96
CA LYS A 479 -23.19 11.44 -23.43
C LYS A 479 -22.53 10.99 -22.13
N LEU A 480 -23.27 10.40 -21.19
CA LEU A 480 -22.76 9.91 -19.90
C LEU A 480 -21.90 8.64 -20.03
N SER A 481 -22.12 7.88 -21.10
CA SER A 481 -21.38 6.67 -21.44
C SER A 481 -19.96 6.95 -21.93
N VAL A 482 -19.65 8.16 -22.40
CA VAL A 482 -18.31 8.47 -22.95
C VAL A 482 -17.23 8.42 -21.87
N VAL A 483 -16.14 7.71 -22.17
CA VAL A 483 -14.90 7.70 -21.39
C VAL A 483 -13.80 8.39 -22.18
N ASN A 484 -13.20 9.42 -21.59
CA ASN A 484 -12.06 10.12 -22.16
C ASN A 484 -10.77 9.38 -21.81
N THR A 485 -9.86 9.25 -22.77
CA THR A 485 -8.57 8.59 -22.56
C THR A 485 -7.45 9.58 -22.85
N PHE A 486 -6.62 9.80 -21.83
CA PHE A 486 -5.44 10.64 -21.88
C PHE A 486 -4.20 9.81 -21.60
N PHE A 487 -3.06 10.30 -22.08
CA PHE A 487 -1.78 9.63 -21.94
C PHE A 487 -0.75 10.54 -21.28
N CYS A 488 0.07 9.95 -20.42
CA CYS A 488 1.07 10.66 -19.64
C CYS A 488 2.06 11.43 -20.54
N THR A 489 2.15 12.75 -20.37
CA THR A 489 3.11 13.59 -21.11
C THR A 489 4.56 13.23 -20.79
N LEU A 490 4.89 12.73 -19.58
CA LEU A 490 6.27 12.34 -19.27
C LEU A 490 6.71 11.09 -20.04
N HIS A 491 5.80 10.15 -20.34
CA HIS A 491 6.12 8.98 -21.17
C HIS A 491 6.43 9.35 -22.63
N LEU A 492 5.96 10.53 -23.09
CA LEU A 492 6.37 11.10 -24.37
C LEU A 492 7.88 11.39 -24.38
N LEU A 493 8.43 11.87 -23.26
CA LEU A 493 9.85 12.19 -23.11
C LEU A 493 10.71 10.94 -22.97
N ALA A 494 10.26 9.96 -22.17
CA ALA A 494 10.98 8.68 -22.04
C ALA A 494 11.12 7.97 -23.39
N ASN A 495 10.03 7.86 -24.14
CA ASN A 495 10.04 7.17 -25.43
C ASN A 495 10.78 7.97 -26.51
N LEU A 496 10.92 9.30 -26.36
CA LEU A 496 11.72 10.11 -27.28
C LEU A 496 13.19 9.72 -27.21
N ALA A 497 13.71 9.35 -26.03
CA ALA A 497 15.10 8.92 -25.87
C ALA A 497 15.44 7.71 -26.76
N ASP A 498 14.56 6.71 -26.81
CA ASP A 498 14.71 5.53 -27.68
C ASP A 498 14.71 5.95 -29.17
N LYS A 499 13.88 6.93 -29.54
CA LYS A 499 13.87 7.48 -30.91
C LYS A 499 15.11 8.27 -31.25
N MET A 500 15.74 8.91 -30.27
CA MET A 500 17.04 9.54 -30.47
C MET A 500 18.14 8.49 -30.65
N GLU A 501 18.13 7.39 -29.90
CA GLU A 501 19.06 6.26 -30.08
C GLU A 501 18.99 5.74 -31.53
N GLU A 502 17.79 5.38 -32.01
CA GLU A 502 17.57 4.95 -33.40
C GLU A 502 18.08 5.98 -34.43
N SER A 503 17.82 7.27 -34.19
CA SER A 503 18.20 8.35 -35.13
C SER A 503 19.71 8.56 -35.19
N MET A 504 20.39 8.50 -34.04
CA MET A 504 21.83 8.65 -33.95
C MET A 504 22.58 7.45 -34.54
N GLU A 505 22.06 6.23 -34.39
CA GLU A 505 22.63 5.04 -35.06
C GLU A 505 22.62 5.16 -36.59
N ILE A 506 21.56 5.75 -37.16
CA ILE A 506 21.46 6.02 -38.60
C ILE A 506 22.53 7.03 -39.03
N LEU A 507 22.72 8.09 -38.25
CA LEU A 507 23.71 9.12 -38.51
C LEU A 507 25.15 8.57 -38.42
N GLU A 508 25.47 7.81 -37.38
CA GLU A 508 26.79 7.19 -37.22
C GLU A 508 27.09 6.19 -38.34
N SER A 509 26.10 5.36 -38.73
CA SER A 509 26.26 4.41 -39.84
C SER A 509 26.51 5.12 -41.18
N ALA A 510 25.84 6.26 -41.41
CA ALA A 510 26.05 7.07 -42.61
C ALA A 510 27.43 7.75 -42.59
N HIS A 511 27.88 8.23 -41.43
CA HIS A 511 29.19 8.86 -41.27
C HIS A 511 30.35 7.86 -41.43
N ALA A 512 30.22 6.65 -40.87
CA ALA A 512 31.27 5.64 -40.88
C ALA A 512 31.40 4.86 -42.21
N ASN A 513 30.48 5.03 -43.17
CA ASN A 513 30.39 4.22 -44.40
C ASN A 513 30.36 2.69 -44.18
N THR A 514 30.06 2.25 -42.96
CA THR A 514 29.95 0.85 -42.55
C THR A 514 28.74 0.67 -41.66
N ARG A 515 28.06 -0.47 -41.80
CA ARG A 515 26.95 -0.82 -40.90
C ARG A 515 27.54 -1.18 -39.54
N VAL A 516 27.41 -0.30 -38.56
CA VAL A 516 27.84 -0.57 -37.18
C VAL A 516 27.01 -1.75 -36.65
N GLU A 517 27.68 -2.78 -36.11
CA GLU A 517 27.01 -3.90 -35.44
C GLU A 517 26.27 -3.39 -34.18
N PRO A 518 25.09 -3.94 -33.86
CA PRO A 518 24.10 -3.30 -33.01
C PRO A 518 24.36 -3.54 -31.51
N GLU A 519 25.35 -2.84 -30.92
CA GLU A 519 25.52 -2.86 -29.45
C GLU A 519 25.01 -1.58 -28.76
N SER A 520 25.07 -0.40 -29.38
CA SER A 520 24.36 0.85 -29.03
C SER A 520 24.99 2.06 -29.77
N CYS A 521 24.27 3.17 -29.88
CA CYS A 521 24.78 4.44 -30.39
C CYS A 521 25.91 5.04 -29.52
N SER A 522 27.00 5.47 -30.15
CA SER A 522 28.23 5.94 -29.49
C SER A 522 28.02 7.12 -28.53
N VAL A 523 27.22 8.14 -28.91
CA VAL A 523 26.94 9.28 -28.01
C VAL A 523 26.14 8.86 -26.79
N ILE A 524 25.20 7.91 -26.93
CA ILE A 524 24.40 7.42 -25.80
C ILE A 524 25.25 6.53 -24.89
N THR A 525 26.12 5.70 -25.46
CA THR A 525 27.12 4.93 -24.70
C THR A 525 28.02 5.87 -23.89
N LEU A 526 28.51 6.96 -24.51
CA LEU A 526 29.31 7.98 -23.82
C LEU A 526 28.53 8.59 -22.63
N ILE A 527 27.28 8.99 -22.83
CA ILE A 527 26.44 9.54 -21.75
C ILE A 527 26.24 8.53 -20.62
N ARG A 528 25.95 7.27 -20.96
CA ARG A 528 25.75 6.19 -19.99
C ARG A 528 27.05 5.89 -19.22
N ASP A 529 28.19 5.83 -19.89
CA ASP A 529 29.51 5.58 -19.29
C ASP A 529 29.88 6.70 -18.32
N ILE A 530 29.76 7.96 -18.74
CA ILE A 530 30.05 9.11 -17.87
C ILE A 530 29.12 9.14 -16.66
N ALA A 531 27.80 8.98 -16.84
CA ALA A 531 26.88 8.93 -15.71
C ALA A 531 27.22 7.80 -14.74
N LYS A 532 27.57 6.62 -15.26
CA LYS A 532 27.95 5.45 -14.48
C LYS A 532 29.22 5.71 -13.66
N MET A 533 30.22 6.33 -14.27
CA MET A 533 31.54 6.56 -13.66
C MET A 533 31.58 7.75 -12.70
N PHE A 534 30.88 8.85 -13.01
CA PHE A 534 31.04 10.12 -12.31
C PHE A 534 29.86 10.53 -11.41
N SER A 535 28.70 9.87 -11.51
CA SER A 535 27.54 10.24 -10.68
C SER A 535 27.58 9.63 -9.27
N LEU A 536 27.00 10.31 -8.29
CA LEU A 536 27.02 9.89 -6.87
C LEU A 536 26.40 8.50 -6.63
N ARG A 537 25.32 8.14 -7.34
CA ARG A 537 24.57 6.90 -7.07
C ARG A 537 25.12 5.67 -7.81
N SER A 538 25.87 5.85 -8.90
CA SER A 538 26.35 4.73 -9.73
C SER A 538 27.87 4.56 -9.76
N SER A 539 28.63 5.57 -9.33
CA SER A 539 30.10 5.55 -9.34
C SER A 539 30.73 4.61 -8.31
N SER A 540 29.94 3.99 -7.42
CA SER A 540 30.45 3.13 -6.35
C SER A 540 31.37 2.01 -6.82
N LYS A 541 31.20 1.53 -8.07
CA LYS A 541 32.07 0.52 -8.68
C LYS A 541 33.41 1.10 -9.18
N TYR A 542 33.45 2.37 -9.55
CA TYR A 542 34.61 3.02 -10.19
C TYR A 542 35.38 3.95 -9.22
N GLY A 543 34.75 4.42 -8.15
CA GLY A 543 35.37 5.31 -7.15
C GLY A 543 35.75 6.69 -7.68
N LEU A 544 35.28 7.08 -8.88
CA LEU A 544 35.72 8.31 -9.55
C LEU A 544 34.97 9.56 -9.11
N GLN A 545 33.77 9.44 -8.52
CA GLN A 545 32.98 10.63 -8.17
C GLN A 545 33.66 11.50 -7.11
N GLU A 546 34.23 10.92 -6.07
CA GLU A 546 34.91 11.70 -5.02
C GLU A 546 36.17 12.38 -5.58
N LYS A 547 36.96 11.64 -6.37
CA LYS A 547 38.14 12.18 -7.06
C LYS A 547 37.78 13.32 -8.01
N TRP A 548 36.70 13.17 -8.77
CA TRP A 548 36.18 14.20 -9.66
C TRP A 548 35.75 15.46 -8.91
N MET A 549 35.03 15.33 -7.79
CA MET A 549 34.64 16.48 -6.96
C MET A 549 35.84 17.19 -6.35
N ASN A 550 36.87 16.44 -5.95
CA ASN A 550 38.13 17.00 -5.46
C ASN A 550 38.88 17.74 -6.58
N PHE A 551 38.94 17.17 -7.78
CA PHE A 551 39.51 17.83 -8.96
C PHE A 551 38.80 19.15 -9.29
N LEU A 552 37.46 19.15 -9.33
CA LEU A 552 36.68 20.37 -9.55
C LEU A 552 36.94 21.42 -8.45
N SER A 553 37.11 20.98 -7.20
CA SER A 553 37.51 21.84 -6.09
C SER A 553 38.89 22.48 -6.32
N LEU A 554 39.88 21.70 -6.76
CA LEU A 554 41.23 22.18 -7.07
C LEU A 554 41.24 23.19 -8.22
N LYS A 555 40.36 23.00 -9.21
CA LYS A 555 40.20 23.92 -10.36
C LYS A 555 39.38 25.17 -10.05
N GLY A 556 38.88 25.33 -8.82
CA GLY A 556 37.99 26.44 -8.46
C GLY A 556 36.63 26.37 -9.18
N LYS A 557 36.19 25.17 -9.58
CA LYS A 557 34.97 24.90 -10.35
C LYS A 557 33.94 24.10 -9.54
N LYS A 558 33.83 24.36 -8.23
CA LYS A 558 32.86 23.68 -7.34
C LYS A 558 31.41 23.86 -7.79
N ASP A 559 31.11 25.01 -8.39
CA ASP A 559 29.77 25.35 -8.89
C ASP A 559 29.50 24.82 -10.31
N ALA A 560 30.42 24.02 -10.87
CA ALA A 560 30.19 23.37 -12.15
C ALA A 560 28.98 22.42 -12.07
N PRO A 561 28.28 22.19 -13.19
CA PRO A 561 27.13 21.30 -13.21
C PRO A 561 27.48 19.91 -12.68
N HIS A 562 26.61 19.34 -11.85
CA HIS A 562 26.77 17.95 -11.43
C HIS A 562 26.42 16.97 -12.56
N ILE A 563 27.13 15.84 -12.59
CA ILE A 563 26.79 14.69 -13.44
C ILE A 563 25.76 13.85 -12.69
N ASP A 564 24.51 13.92 -13.15
CA ASP A 564 23.39 13.22 -12.56
C ASP A 564 23.45 11.70 -12.81
N SER A 565 22.76 10.94 -11.96
CA SER A 565 22.65 9.49 -12.11
C SER A 565 21.64 9.13 -13.18
N PHE A 566 22.03 8.25 -14.11
CA PHE A 566 21.11 7.64 -15.07
C PHE A 566 20.06 6.76 -14.38
N LEU A 567 20.37 6.20 -13.19
CA LEU A 567 19.44 5.42 -12.38
C LEU A 567 18.38 6.32 -11.72
N GLY A 568 17.11 5.98 -11.93
CA GLY A 568 15.96 6.61 -11.26
C GLY A 568 15.35 7.83 -11.97
N HIS A 569 15.97 8.33 -13.04
CA HIS A 569 15.53 9.54 -13.77
C HIS A 569 15.13 9.26 -15.23
N ARG A 570 14.28 8.26 -15.47
CA ARG A 570 14.04 7.70 -16.83
C ARG A 570 13.49 8.63 -17.92
N PHE A 571 12.91 9.77 -17.57
CA PHE A 571 12.08 10.54 -18.50
C PHE A 571 12.85 11.64 -19.28
N ASN A 572 13.85 12.32 -18.70
CA ASN A 572 14.60 13.41 -19.37
C ASN A 572 16.13 13.34 -19.17
N ILE A 573 16.63 12.33 -18.44
CA ILE A 573 18.04 12.31 -17.99
C ILE A 573 19.05 12.27 -19.12
N LEU A 574 18.72 11.62 -20.25
CA LEU A 574 19.60 11.55 -21.42
C LEU A 574 19.98 12.96 -21.91
N PHE A 575 18.98 13.82 -22.08
CA PHE A 575 19.15 15.18 -22.62
C PHE A 575 19.84 16.11 -21.60
N VAL A 576 19.47 16.00 -20.31
CA VAL A 576 20.11 16.77 -19.22
C VAL A 576 21.60 16.44 -19.10
N LEU A 577 21.94 15.15 -19.20
CA LEU A 577 23.32 14.70 -19.16
C LEU A 577 24.07 15.14 -20.42
N ALA A 578 23.45 15.10 -21.60
CA ALA A 578 24.08 15.59 -22.81
C ALA A 578 24.53 17.06 -22.68
N ALA A 579 23.63 17.93 -22.20
CA ALA A 579 23.96 19.33 -21.93
C ALA A 579 25.07 19.50 -20.87
N SER A 580 25.07 18.67 -19.83
CA SER A 580 26.05 18.75 -18.74
C SER A 580 27.44 18.26 -19.20
N ILE A 581 27.50 17.14 -19.90
CA ILE A 581 28.75 16.56 -20.42
C ILE A 581 29.37 17.49 -21.45
N PHE A 582 28.55 18.11 -22.32
CA PHE A 582 29.04 19.08 -23.30
C PHE A 582 29.74 20.26 -22.62
N GLN A 583 29.13 20.84 -21.59
CA GLN A 583 29.74 21.94 -20.83
C GLN A 583 31.01 21.51 -20.07
N LEU A 584 31.05 20.27 -19.59
CA LEU A 584 32.16 19.74 -18.79
C LEU A 584 33.27 19.10 -19.63
N ARG A 585 33.12 19.04 -20.95
CA ARG A 585 33.99 18.25 -21.85
C ARG A 585 35.48 18.46 -21.59
N GLU A 586 35.93 19.71 -21.60
CA GLU A 586 37.36 20.03 -21.43
C GLU A 586 37.89 19.61 -20.05
N LEU A 587 37.08 19.82 -19.00
CA LEU A 587 37.42 19.39 -17.64
C LEU A 587 37.43 17.86 -17.50
N LEU A 588 36.53 17.17 -18.22
CA LEU A 588 36.48 15.71 -18.24
C LEU A 588 37.70 15.12 -18.97
N LEU A 589 38.10 15.71 -20.10
CA LEU A 589 39.32 15.33 -20.81
C LEU A 589 40.55 15.53 -19.92
N GLU A 590 40.69 16.72 -19.32
CA GLU A 590 41.78 17.03 -18.40
C GLU A 590 41.83 16.04 -17.22
N PHE A 591 40.70 15.74 -16.59
CA PHE A 591 40.66 14.78 -15.50
C PHE A 591 41.05 13.36 -15.92
N CYS A 592 40.53 12.89 -17.06
CA CYS A 592 40.79 11.53 -17.53
C CYS A 592 42.24 11.35 -17.99
N GLU A 593 42.86 12.40 -18.54
CA GLU A 593 44.21 12.34 -19.11
C GLU A 593 45.31 12.68 -18.09
N ASP A 594 45.06 13.64 -17.19
CA ASP A 594 46.09 14.15 -16.29
C ASP A 594 46.01 13.56 -14.87
N TYR A 595 44.82 13.12 -14.43
CA TYR A 595 44.58 12.66 -13.05
C TYR A 595 44.26 11.17 -12.94
N GLU A 596 43.67 10.57 -13.97
CA GLU A 596 43.31 9.14 -13.99
C GLU A 596 43.79 8.43 -15.26
N ALA A 597 44.95 8.84 -15.79
CA ALA A 597 45.55 8.31 -17.03
C ALA A 597 45.69 6.78 -17.03
N ASP A 598 46.01 6.19 -15.87
CA ASP A 598 46.23 4.75 -15.70
C ASP A 598 44.91 3.95 -15.67
N ASN A 599 43.76 4.62 -15.60
CA ASN A 599 42.46 3.95 -15.56
C ASN A 599 42.03 3.55 -16.97
N VAL A 600 42.36 2.31 -17.35
CA VAL A 600 42.03 1.71 -18.66
C VAL A 600 40.53 1.83 -19.01
N ALA A 601 39.63 1.88 -18.01
CA ALA A 601 38.21 2.02 -18.26
C ALA A 601 37.82 3.40 -18.83
N LEU A 602 38.67 4.43 -18.70
CA LEU A 602 38.45 5.77 -19.24
C LEU A 602 38.91 5.92 -20.70
N VAL A 603 39.73 5.00 -21.23
CA VAL A 603 40.23 5.07 -22.61
C VAL A 603 39.08 5.19 -23.63
N PRO A 604 38.01 4.36 -23.58
CA PRO A 604 36.88 4.51 -24.51
C PRO A 604 36.10 5.82 -24.32
N VAL A 605 36.10 6.38 -23.10
CA VAL A 605 35.43 7.67 -22.80
C VAL A 605 36.20 8.82 -23.42
N VAL A 606 37.53 8.86 -23.22
CA VAL A 606 38.43 9.87 -23.81
C VAL A 606 38.34 9.86 -25.33
N THR A 607 38.40 8.66 -25.95
CA THR A 607 38.26 8.52 -27.41
C THR A 607 36.98 9.17 -27.93
N ARG A 608 35.84 8.93 -27.27
CA ARG A 608 34.54 9.50 -27.68
C ARG A 608 34.41 11.00 -27.36
N LEU A 609 35.04 11.50 -26.29
CA LEU A 609 35.06 12.94 -25.98
C LEU A 609 35.90 13.76 -26.98
N ARG A 610 36.84 13.12 -27.67
CA ARG A 610 37.68 13.73 -28.73
C ARG A 610 37.01 13.71 -30.10
N ASP A 611 36.14 12.73 -30.35
CA ASP A 611 35.40 12.59 -31.60
C ASP A 611 34.46 13.78 -31.85
N LYS A 612 34.71 14.55 -32.91
CA LYS A 612 33.97 15.78 -33.22
C LYS A 612 32.53 15.50 -33.67
N PHE A 613 32.27 14.35 -34.30
CA PHE A 613 30.93 13.97 -34.72
C PHE A 613 30.06 13.62 -33.50
N ILE A 614 30.60 12.84 -32.56
CA ILE A 614 29.94 12.49 -31.29
C ILE A 614 29.64 13.76 -30.47
N ILE A 615 30.57 14.71 -30.44
CA ILE A 615 30.37 15.98 -29.73
C ILE A 615 29.28 16.84 -30.40
N GLY A 616 29.17 16.81 -31.72
CA GLY A 616 28.05 17.41 -32.44
C GLY A 616 26.70 16.81 -32.04
N GLN A 617 26.62 15.47 -31.92
CA GLN A 617 25.41 14.79 -31.45
C GLN A 617 25.08 15.18 -29.99
N LEU A 618 26.10 15.27 -29.13
CA LEU A 618 25.96 15.67 -27.73
C LEU A 618 25.40 17.09 -27.61
N LYS A 619 25.88 18.03 -28.43
CA LYS A 619 25.39 19.41 -28.53
C LYS A 619 23.92 19.45 -28.90
N VAL A 620 23.52 18.72 -29.95
CA VAL A 620 22.13 18.65 -30.41
C VAL A 620 21.19 18.06 -29.35
N LEU A 621 21.59 16.97 -28.67
CA LEU A 621 20.81 16.42 -27.56
C LEU A 621 20.72 17.38 -26.36
N GLY A 622 21.78 18.12 -26.07
CA GLY A 622 21.77 19.16 -25.03
C GLY A 622 20.84 20.33 -25.38
N LEU A 623 20.79 20.75 -26.65
CA LEU A 623 19.85 21.76 -27.12
C LEU A 623 18.39 21.27 -27.04
N LEU A 624 18.14 19.99 -27.30
CA LEU A 624 16.81 19.40 -27.08
C LEU A 624 16.37 19.48 -25.61
N ASP A 625 17.27 19.30 -24.62
CA ASP A 625 16.94 19.55 -23.21
C ASP A 625 16.42 20.96 -22.98
N LYS A 626 17.17 21.94 -23.49
CA LYS A 626 16.90 23.36 -23.21
C LYS A 626 15.67 23.88 -23.93
N LEU A 627 15.45 23.44 -25.17
CA LEU A 627 14.43 24.01 -26.05
C LEU A 627 13.15 23.17 -26.11
N VAL A 628 13.23 21.86 -25.88
CA VAL A 628 12.11 20.93 -26.06
C VAL A 628 11.75 20.17 -24.80
N THR A 629 12.59 19.23 -24.37
CA THR A 629 12.19 18.23 -23.37
C THR A 629 12.11 18.81 -21.97
N GLY A 630 13.03 19.71 -21.59
CA GLY A 630 12.99 20.44 -20.32
C GLY A 630 11.79 21.38 -20.20
N PRO A 631 11.52 22.27 -21.18
CA PRO A 631 10.31 23.08 -21.20
C PRO A 631 9.03 22.25 -21.16
N LEU A 632 8.93 21.18 -21.95
CA LEU A 632 7.75 20.32 -21.98
C LEU A 632 7.53 19.60 -20.65
N TRP A 633 8.60 19.19 -19.96
CA TRP A 633 8.51 18.67 -18.59
C TRP A 633 7.88 19.68 -17.63
N ARG A 634 8.42 20.91 -17.60
CA ARG A 634 7.93 21.98 -16.72
C ARG A 634 6.47 22.32 -17.03
N LEU A 635 6.10 22.32 -18.31
CA LEU A 635 4.73 22.53 -18.76
C LEU A 635 3.80 21.42 -18.26
N ALA A 636 4.23 20.16 -18.34
CA ALA A 636 3.47 19.02 -17.82
C ALA A 636 3.28 19.07 -16.29
N GLU A 637 4.20 19.69 -15.56
CA GLU A 637 4.14 19.91 -14.11
C GLU A 637 3.45 21.21 -13.68
N SER A 638 3.16 22.12 -14.62
CA SER A 638 2.48 23.39 -14.33
C SER A 638 1.01 23.19 -13.94
N ASP A 639 0.25 24.26 -13.71
CA ASP A 639 -1.17 24.19 -13.34
C ASP A 639 -2.14 24.32 -14.52
N ILE A 640 -1.65 24.32 -15.77
CA ILE A 640 -2.53 24.46 -16.96
C ILE A 640 -3.48 23.26 -17.13
N HIS A 641 -4.58 23.43 -17.86
CA HIS A 641 -5.50 22.31 -18.08
C HIS A 641 -4.95 21.33 -19.12
N ILE A 642 -5.32 20.03 -19.05
CA ILE A 642 -4.83 19.00 -19.99
C ILE A 642 -5.15 19.32 -21.45
N LEU A 643 -6.30 19.95 -21.70
CA LEU A 643 -6.73 20.35 -23.05
C LEU A 643 -5.92 21.54 -23.57
N ASP A 644 -5.44 22.42 -22.68
CA ASP A 644 -4.62 23.59 -23.04
C ASP A 644 -3.23 23.16 -23.56
N MET A 645 -2.82 21.90 -23.31
CA MET A 645 -1.62 21.31 -23.93
C MET A 645 -1.73 21.22 -25.45
N GLY A 646 -2.95 21.19 -26.02
CA GLY A 646 -3.15 21.08 -27.47
C GLY A 646 -2.55 22.25 -28.26
N GLY A 647 -2.70 23.48 -27.76
CA GLY A 647 -2.04 24.67 -28.33
C GLY A 647 -0.52 24.55 -28.30
N GLU A 648 0.04 24.06 -27.20
CA GLU A 648 1.48 23.88 -27.00
C GLU A 648 2.07 22.82 -27.94
N TYR A 649 1.36 21.70 -28.11
CA TYR A 649 1.77 20.63 -28.99
C TYR A 649 1.78 21.05 -30.47
N ARG A 650 0.79 21.85 -30.89
CA ARG A 650 0.73 22.39 -32.26
C ARG A 650 1.90 23.35 -32.51
N ALA A 651 2.11 24.29 -31.60
CA ALA A 651 3.20 25.24 -31.72
C ALA A 651 4.59 24.57 -31.75
N LEU A 652 4.78 23.50 -30.97
CA LEU A 652 5.99 22.68 -31.03
C LEU A 652 6.16 22.01 -32.40
N ILE A 653 5.11 21.41 -32.96
CA ILE A 653 5.18 20.71 -34.25
C ILE A 653 5.44 21.69 -35.40
N ASP A 654 4.80 22.85 -35.39
CA ASP A 654 5.01 23.90 -36.38
C ASP A 654 6.45 24.42 -36.31
N TRP A 655 6.95 24.69 -35.09
CA TRP A 655 8.34 25.08 -34.88
C TRP A 655 9.33 24.00 -35.32
N LEU A 656 9.05 22.72 -35.04
CA LEU A 656 9.87 21.61 -35.55
C LEU A 656 9.85 21.56 -37.08
N GLY A 657 8.71 21.79 -37.71
CA GLY A 657 8.58 21.86 -39.17
C GLY A 657 9.46 22.94 -39.80
N ALA A 658 9.45 24.15 -39.21
CA ALA A 658 10.31 25.24 -39.65
C ALA A 658 11.81 24.90 -39.49
N ASN A 659 12.19 24.30 -38.34
CA ASN A 659 13.59 23.99 -38.05
C ASN A 659 14.12 22.72 -38.76
N VAL A 660 13.23 21.86 -39.29
CA VAL A 660 13.64 20.77 -40.19
C VAL A 660 14.06 21.34 -41.55
N ALA A 661 13.40 22.40 -42.03
CA ALA A 661 13.78 23.06 -43.29
C ALA A 661 15.07 23.88 -43.11
N ASP A 662 15.20 24.58 -41.99
CA ASP A 662 16.40 25.34 -41.62
C ASP A 662 16.70 25.22 -40.11
N PRO A 663 17.71 24.43 -39.69
CA PRO A 663 18.01 24.20 -38.27
C PRO A 663 18.70 25.39 -37.60
N SER A 664 18.97 26.49 -38.32
CA SER A 664 19.72 27.63 -37.78
C SER A 664 19.07 28.24 -36.54
N GLY A 665 17.74 28.33 -36.50
CA GLY A 665 17.01 28.80 -35.31
C GLY A 665 17.26 27.92 -34.08
N PHE A 666 17.12 26.61 -34.24
CA PHE A 666 17.38 25.62 -33.20
C PHE A 666 18.84 25.66 -32.71
N LEU A 667 19.81 25.71 -33.62
CA LEU A 667 21.24 25.76 -33.28
C LEU A 667 21.62 27.04 -32.54
N ASN A 668 20.93 28.15 -32.82
CA ASN A 668 21.09 29.43 -32.12
C ASN A 668 20.31 29.53 -30.80
N GLY A 669 19.65 28.45 -30.37
CA GLY A 669 18.94 28.44 -29.09
C GLY A 669 17.56 29.09 -29.12
N VAL A 670 16.94 29.27 -30.29
CA VAL A 670 15.61 29.90 -30.41
C VAL A 670 14.52 28.88 -30.09
N PRO A 671 13.72 29.08 -29.02
CA PRO A 671 12.70 28.11 -28.61
C PRO A 671 11.40 28.21 -29.42
N PRO A 672 10.50 27.23 -29.30
CA PRO A 672 9.12 27.33 -29.78
C PRO A 672 8.38 28.53 -29.18
N THR A 673 7.58 29.21 -30.00
CA THR A 673 6.63 30.22 -29.52
C THR A 673 5.47 29.53 -28.80
N SER A 674 5.10 29.97 -27.61
CA SER A 674 4.11 29.27 -26.79
C SER A 674 2.93 30.14 -26.38
N PRO A 675 1.70 29.61 -26.48
CA PRO A 675 0.50 30.26 -25.96
C PRO A 675 0.44 30.41 -24.42
N ASN A 676 0.90 29.41 -23.65
CA ASN A 676 0.61 29.24 -22.22
C ASN A 676 1.86 29.08 -21.33
N GLY A 677 3.04 29.48 -21.80
CA GLY A 677 4.21 29.67 -20.92
C GLY A 677 5.30 28.60 -21.03
N TRP A 678 5.63 28.17 -22.24
CA TRP A 678 6.88 27.47 -22.55
C TRP A 678 8.08 28.32 -22.14
N LYS A 679 8.75 27.91 -21.07
CA LYS A 679 9.89 28.63 -20.51
C LYS A 679 11.17 27.87 -20.75
N THR A 680 12.00 28.38 -21.65
CA THR A 680 13.40 28.00 -21.78
C THR A 680 14.19 28.64 -20.65
N VAL A 681 14.98 27.82 -19.94
CA VAL A 681 15.86 28.31 -18.88
C VAL A 681 17.17 28.75 -19.53
N VAL A 682 17.45 30.04 -19.45
CA VAL A 682 18.73 30.61 -19.88
C VAL A 682 19.72 30.46 -18.74
N ASP A 683 20.59 29.46 -18.86
CA ASP A 683 21.63 29.13 -17.88
C ASP A 683 22.99 28.95 -18.57
N SER A 684 24.03 28.67 -17.78
CA SER A 684 25.39 28.44 -18.30
C SER A 684 25.47 27.27 -19.27
N ARG A 685 24.57 26.27 -19.15
CA ARG A 685 24.54 25.12 -20.06
C ARG A 685 24.03 25.54 -21.43
N LEU A 686 22.93 26.30 -21.50
CA LEU A 686 22.44 26.85 -22.77
C LEU A 686 23.48 27.79 -23.40
N ALA A 687 24.09 28.67 -22.59
CA ALA A 687 25.15 29.57 -23.06
C ALA A 687 26.33 28.79 -23.65
N SER A 688 26.77 27.70 -23.01
CA SER A 688 27.83 26.83 -23.53
C SER A 688 27.44 26.16 -24.85
N LEU A 689 26.19 25.70 -24.97
CA LEU A 689 25.70 25.01 -26.18
C LEU A 689 25.60 25.94 -27.40
N ILE A 690 25.33 27.24 -27.20
CA ILE A 690 25.25 28.22 -28.31
C ILE A 690 26.59 28.91 -28.61
N ALA A 691 27.48 29.00 -27.63
CA ALA A 691 28.75 29.72 -27.77
C ALA A 691 29.84 28.93 -28.49
N ASP A 692 29.72 27.60 -28.59
CA ASP A 692 30.77 26.75 -29.17
C ASP A 692 30.93 27.00 -30.69
N GLN A 693 32.13 27.45 -31.07
CA GLN A 693 32.52 27.81 -32.43
C GLN A 693 33.48 26.81 -33.09
N ASP A 694 33.67 25.59 -32.55
CA ASP A 694 34.54 24.59 -33.19
C ASP A 694 34.13 24.35 -34.66
N PRO A 695 34.95 24.76 -35.65
CA PRO A 695 34.55 24.72 -37.06
C PRO A 695 34.27 23.30 -37.57
N VAL A 696 34.95 22.31 -37.02
CA VAL A 696 34.82 20.90 -37.42
C VAL A 696 33.54 20.29 -36.85
N VAL A 697 33.18 20.64 -35.61
CA VAL A 697 31.88 20.27 -35.06
C VAL A 697 30.77 20.93 -35.87
N ASN A 698 30.93 22.21 -36.19
CA ASN A 698 29.93 23.02 -36.88
C ASN A 698 29.61 22.56 -38.32
N GLU A 699 30.54 21.87 -38.99
CA GLU A 699 30.31 21.30 -40.33
C GLU A 699 29.18 20.26 -40.34
N HIS A 700 29.11 19.40 -39.31
CA HIS A 700 28.14 18.30 -39.24
C HIS A 700 26.83 18.67 -38.51
N LEU A 701 26.81 19.76 -37.74
CA LEU A 701 25.67 20.17 -36.93
C LEU A 701 24.34 20.31 -37.70
N PRO A 702 24.30 20.95 -38.89
CA PRO A 702 23.04 21.10 -39.63
C PRO A 702 22.40 19.75 -39.97
N ILE A 703 23.20 18.77 -40.40
CA ILE A 703 22.73 17.43 -40.79
C ILE A 703 22.22 16.66 -39.56
N ILE A 704 23.00 16.69 -38.46
CA ILE A 704 22.60 16.05 -37.20
C ILE A 704 21.29 16.66 -36.67
N ALA A 705 21.22 17.99 -36.64
CA ALA A 705 20.04 18.71 -36.17
C ALA A 705 18.80 18.42 -37.04
N GLN A 706 18.91 18.50 -38.37
CA GLN A 706 17.79 18.21 -39.28
C GLN A 706 17.24 16.79 -39.07
N GLN A 707 18.11 15.79 -38.99
CA GLN A 707 17.70 14.39 -38.80
C GLN A 707 17.03 14.16 -37.44
N VAL A 708 17.58 14.75 -36.38
CA VAL A 708 17.01 14.70 -35.02
C VAL A 708 15.65 15.39 -34.96
N LEU A 709 15.54 16.61 -35.48
CA LEU A 709 14.30 17.39 -35.47
C LEU A 709 13.22 16.73 -36.34
N LEU A 710 13.59 16.12 -37.47
CA LEU A 710 12.67 15.34 -38.30
C LEU A 710 12.14 14.12 -37.55
N THR A 711 13.01 13.45 -36.79
CA THR A 711 12.63 12.33 -35.93
C THR A 711 11.67 12.79 -34.83
N CYS A 712 11.97 13.89 -34.15
CA CYS A 712 11.08 14.52 -33.17
C CYS A 712 9.71 14.85 -33.77
N LYS A 713 9.68 15.53 -34.92
CA LYS A 713 8.43 15.93 -35.60
C LYS A 713 7.55 14.73 -35.90
N ARG A 714 8.10 13.71 -36.57
CA ARG A 714 7.38 12.46 -36.89
C ARG A 714 6.85 11.75 -35.65
N TYR A 715 7.68 11.70 -34.60
CA TYR A 715 7.31 11.09 -33.33
C TYR A 715 6.15 11.84 -32.66
N PHE A 716 6.23 13.17 -32.56
CA PHE A 716 5.20 14.00 -31.95
C PHE A 716 3.91 14.02 -32.77
N GLU A 717 3.96 14.10 -34.11
CA GLU A 717 2.77 14.02 -34.97
C GLU A 717 2.00 12.71 -34.77
N CYS A 718 2.71 11.57 -34.76
CA CYS A 718 2.10 10.27 -34.56
C CYS A 718 1.52 10.12 -33.15
N THR A 719 2.25 10.60 -32.15
CA THR A 719 1.93 10.38 -30.74
C THR A 719 0.87 11.39 -30.26
N LEU A 720 0.85 12.62 -30.77
CA LEU A 720 -0.04 13.68 -30.31
C LEU A 720 -1.28 13.86 -31.18
N LYS A 721 -1.52 12.96 -32.15
CA LYS A 721 -2.66 13.01 -33.10
C LYS A 721 -4.02 13.36 -32.47
N ASP A 722 -4.29 12.92 -31.24
CA ASP A 722 -5.55 13.21 -30.56
C ASP A 722 -5.76 14.72 -30.29
N TYR A 723 -4.69 15.51 -30.27
CA TYR A 723 -4.68 16.97 -30.06
C TYR A 723 -4.42 17.78 -31.34
N LEU A 724 -4.16 17.12 -32.47
CA LEU A 724 -3.88 17.75 -33.77
C LEU A 724 -5.15 17.82 -34.61
N PRO A 725 -5.19 18.54 -35.76
CA PRO A 725 -6.39 18.61 -36.61
C PRO A 725 -6.99 17.23 -36.85
N GLU A 726 -8.32 17.13 -36.84
CA GLU A 726 -9.09 15.86 -36.89
C GLU A 726 -9.01 14.98 -35.63
N GLY A 727 -8.18 15.35 -34.65
CA GLY A 727 -8.08 14.71 -33.35
C GLY A 727 -9.25 15.03 -32.43
N LYS A 728 -9.63 14.06 -31.58
CA LYS A 728 -10.77 14.16 -30.63
C LYS A 728 -10.66 15.29 -29.59
N TYR A 729 -9.48 15.89 -29.41
CA TYR A 729 -9.22 16.98 -28.45
C TYR A 729 -8.77 18.29 -29.10
N PHE A 730 -8.74 18.40 -30.43
CA PHE A 730 -8.20 19.55 -31.17
C PHE A 730 -8.91 20.88 -30.86
N ASP A 731 -10.26 20.90 -30.91
CA ASP A 731 -11.09 22.09 -30.67
C ASP A 731 -11.88 21.99 -29.34
N ALA A 732 -11.31 21.31 -28.35
CA ALA A 732 -11.98 21.06 -27.08
C ALA A 732 -12.00 22.27 -26.12
N GLU A 733 -11.55 23.44 -26.55
CA GLU A 733 -11.20 24.59 -25.69
C GLU A 733 -12.40 25.31 -25.04
N SER A 734 -13.65 25.10 -25.48
CA SER A 734 -14.79 25.94 -25.04
C SER A 734 -16.11 25.22 -24.69
N GLY A 735 -16.07 24.01 -24.10
CA GLY A 735 -17.31 23.23 -23.89
C GLY A 735 -17.42 22.35 -22.64
N PRO A 736 -18.45 21.48 -22.58
CA PRO A 736 -18.70 20.50 -21.49
C PRO A 736 -17.51 19.58 -21.19
N LEU A 737 -16.67 19.28 -22.20
CA LEU A 737 -15.52 18.40 -22.04
C LEU A 737 -14.48 18.95 -21.06
N ARG A 738 -14.27 20.28 -21.01
CA ARG A 738 -13.35 20.91 -20.06
C ARG A 738 -13.80 20.70 -18.62
N ASN A 739 -15.11 20.73 -18.35
CA ASN A 739 -15.64 20.42 -17.03
C ASN A 739 -15.44 18.94 -16.67
N VAL A 740 -15.72 18.02 -17.60
CA VAL A 740 -15.56 16.58 -17.38
C VAL A 740 -14.08 16.19 -17.19
N THR A 741 -13.13 16.96 -17.71
CA THR A 741 -11.70 16.61 -17.69
C THR A 741 -10.91 17.36 -16.61
N LYS A 742 -11.59 18.10 -15.72
CA LYS A 742 -10.97 18.91 -14.67
C LYS A 742 -10.13 18.09 -13.67
N SER A 743 -10.46 16.82 -13.46
CA SER A 743 -9.72 15.91 -12.58
C SER A 743 -8.48 15.27 -13.24
N VAL A 744 -8.25 15.52 -14.53
CA VAL A 744 -7.16 14.92 -15.31
C VAL A 744 -5.89 15.74 -15.15
N LEU A 745 -4.86 15.12 -14.57
CA LEU A 745 -3.50 15.64 -14.59
C LEU A 745 -2.82 15.29 -15.91
N LYS A 746 -1.78 16.03 -16.29
CA LYS A 746 -0.99 15.76 -17.51
C LYS A 746 -0.01 14.61 -17.35
N THR A 747 0.21 14.16 -16.12
CA THR A 747 1.19 13.12 -15.81
C THR A 747 0.56 12.01 -14.99
N ASN A 748 1.04 10.80 -15.20
CA ASN A 748 0.66 9.62 -14.43
C ASN A 748 1.62 9.40 -13.24
N ARG A 749 2.07 10.47 -12.57
CA ARG A 749 3.06 10.36 -11.48
C ARG A 749 2.48 9.88 -10.16
N ILE A 750 1.16 9.92 -9.98
CA ILE A 750 0.55 9.48 -8.73
C ILE A 750 0.79 7.97 -8.49
N PRO A 751 0.53 7.08 -9.48
CA PRO A 751 0.98 5.69 -9.41
C PRO A 751 2.48 5.52 -9.13
N GLU A 752 3.35 6.33 -9.74
CA GLU A 752 4.79 6.28 -9.48
C GLU A 752 5.16 6.61 -8.04
N SER A 753 4.48 7.59 -7.45
CA SER A 753 4.62 7.94 -6.04
C SER A 753 4.18 6.80 -5.11
N VAL A 754 3.15 6.04 -5.51
CA VAL A 754 2.71 4.81 -4.83
C VAL A 754 3.77 3.71 -4.96
N PHE A 755 4.34 3.53 -6.15
CA PHE A 755 5.40 2.55 -6.37
C PHE A 755 6.70 2.90 -5.67
N GLY A 756 7.06 4.18 -5.55
CA GLY A 756 8.20 4.62 -4.76
C GLY A 756 8.07 4.23 -3.29
N LEU A 757 6.89 4.42 -2.70
CA LEU A 757 6.61 3.96 -1.33
C LEU A 757 6.61 2.43 -1.23
N THR A 758 6.03 1.74 -2.22
CA THR A 758 6.02 0.28 -2.27
C THR A 758 7.44 -0.30 -2.36
N ASP A 759 8.28 0.29 -3.20
CA ASP A 759 9.69 -0.08 -3.38
C ASP A 759 10.50 0.13 -2.10
N TYR A 760 10.30 1.27 -1.41
CA TYR A 760 10.86 1.50 -0.09
C TYR A 760 10.47 0.40 0.91
N LEU A 761 9.20 -0.03 0.92
CA LEU A 761 8.74 -1.11 1.80
C LEU A 761 9.33 -2.47 1.43
N PHE A 762 9.60 -2.75 0.15
CA PHE A 762 10.32 -3.95 -0.28
C PHE A 762 11.76 -3.95 0.25
N HIS A 763 12.46 -2.83 0.18
CA HIS A 763 13.86 -2.72 0.63
C HIS A 763 13.98 -2.69 2.16
N ARG A 764 13.20 -1.84 2.84
CA ARG A 764 13.26 -1.69 4.31
C ARG A 764 12.72 -2.93 5.04
N ALA A 765 11.74 -3.62 4.47
CA ALA A 765 11.06 -4.73 5.11
C ALA A 765 10.72 -5.84 4.09
N PRO A 766 11.72 -6.61 3.61
CA PRO A 766 11.52 -7.60 2.56
C PRO A 766 10.50 -8.69 2.94
N ASN A 767 10.46 -9.07 4.21
CA ASN A 767 9.54 -10.09 4.75
C ASN A 767 8.11 -9.58 5.01
N MET A 768 7.80 -8.32 4.69
CA MET A 768 6.44 -7.79 4.79
C MET A 768 5.52 -8.49 3.79
N THR A 769 4.27 -8.74 4.17
CA THR A 769 3.28 -9.31 3.23
C THR A 769 2.71 -8.24 2.31
N MET A 770 2.24 -8.61 1.11
CA MET A 770 1.57 -7.67 0.20
C MET A 770 0.33 -7.01 0.82
N LEU A 771 -0.45 -7.73 1.62
CA LEU A 771 -1.56 -7.16 2.39
C LEU A 771 -1.10 -6.02 3.32
N THR A 772 0.05 -6.19 3.98
CA THR A 772 0.60 -5.16 4.87
C THR A 772 1.13 -3.98 4.08
N ARG A 773 1.81 -4.23 2.94
CA ARG A 773 2.28 -3.16 2.06
C ARG A 773 1.13 -2.31 1.54
N GLU A 774 0.09 -2.96 1.01
CA GLU A 774 -1.12 -2.27 0.55
C GLU A 774 -1.76 -1.45 1.68
N ALA A 775 -1.97 -2.04 2.86
CA ALA A 775 -2.55 -1.34 3.99
C ALA A 775 -1.77 -0.06 4.36
N LEU A 776 -0.44 -0.16 4.44
CA LEU A 776 0.40 0.99 4.77
C LEU A 776 0.40 2.04 3.65
N VAL A 777 0.47 1.61 2.39
CA VAL A 777 0.40 2.50 1.22
C VAL A 777 -0.91 3.29 1.22
N LEU A 778 -2.05 2.63 1.39
CA LEU A 778 -3.36 3.31 1.39
C LEU A 778 -3.49 4.25 2.60
N LEU A 779 -3.12 3.82 3.81
CA LEU A 779 -3.17 4.67 5.00
C LEU A 779 -2.36 5.97 4.83
N LEU A 780 -1.16 5.85 4.26
CA LEU A 780 -0.23 6.97 4.03
C LEU A 780 -0.69 7.86 2.88
N LYS A 781 -0.93 7.28 1.70
CA LYS A 781 -1.21 8.04 0.47
C LYS A 781 -2.60 8.67 0.49
N ASN A 782 -3.60 7.98 1.04
CA ASN A 782 -4.96 8.52 1.13
C ASN A 782 -5.12 9.49 2.32
N LYS A 783 -4.07 9.66 3.15
CA LYS A 783 -4.12 10.47 4.37
C LYS A 783 -5.32 10.09 5.24
N THR A 784 -5.55 8.79 5.43
CA THR A 784 -6.81 8.27 6.01
C THR A 784 -7.12 8.84 7.39
N PHE A 785 -6.11 9.09 8.22
CA PHE A 785 -6.34 9.73 9.51
C PHE A 785 -6.74 11.20 9.43
N ALA A 786 -6.29 11.94 8.40
CA ALA A 786 -6.75 13.31 8.17
C ALA A 786 -8.23 13.37 7.75
N TRP A 787 -8.73 12.33 7.08
CA TRP A 787 -10.16 12.17 6.83
C TRP A 787 -10.90 11.72 8.10
N TYR A 788 -10.37 10.71 8.79
CA TYR A 788 -10.95 10.17 10.02
C TYR A 788 -11.12 11.24 11.12
N ASP A 789 -10.17 12.16 11.23
CA ASP A 789 -10.18 13.25 12.21
C ASP A 789 -11.32 14.25 12.00
N LYS A 790 -11.83 14.36 10.76
CA LYS A 790 -12.97 15.24 10.42
C LYS A 790 -14.33 14.62 10.78
N LEU A 791 -14.38 13.35 11.15
CA LEU A 791 -15.62 12.66 11.53
C LEU A 791 -16.00 12.99 12.99
N SER A 792 -17.29 12.87 13.31
CA SER A 792 -17.78 12.94 14.69
C SER A 792 -17.25 11.76 15.52
N ASP A 793 -17.20 11.87 16.85
CA ASP A 793 -16.72 10.76 17.70
C ASP A 793 -17.62 9.51 17.60
N GLU A 794 -18.91 9.70 17.35
CA GLU A 794 -19.86 8.64 17.07
C GLU A 794 -19.51 7.92 15.76
N ASP A 795 -19.29 8.68 14.68
CA ASP A 795 -18.89 8.13 13.37
C ASP A 795 -17.52 7.45 13.42
N LYS A 796 -16.54 8.05 14.10
CA LYS A 796 -15.21 7.46 14.32
C LYS A 796 -15.32 6.07 14.93
N THR A 797 -16.14 5.95 15.97
CA THR A 797 -16.37 4.67 16.66
C THR A 797 -17.08 3.68 15.75
N ALA A 798 -18.07 4.12 14.98
CA ALA A 798 -18.82 3.28 14.04
C ALA A 798 -17.92 2.74 12.92
N GLN A 799 -17.14 3.61 12.28
CA GLN A 799 -16.22 3.25 11.19
C GLN A 799 -15.15 2.26 11.68
N LEU A 800 -14.53 2.53 12.84
CA LEU A 800 -13.52 1.63 13.38
C LEU A 800 -14.10 0.27 13.78
N LYS A 801 -15.36 0.22 14.24
CA LYS A 801 -16.06 -1.04 14.50
C LYS A 801 -16.29 -1.83 13.20
N LEU A 802 -16.83 -1.19 12.17
CA LEU A 802 -17.05 -1.81 10.86
C LEU A 802 -15.73 -2.30 10.24
N ALA A 803 -14.67 -1.51 10.36
CA ALA A 803 -13.34 -1.84 9.87
C ALA A 803 -12.77 -3.10 10.54
N LYS A 804 -13.08 -3.34 11.83
CA LYS A 804 -12.66 -4.55 12.55
C LYS A 804 -13.36 -5.80 12.07
N GLU A 805 -14.68 -5.73 11.92
CA GLU A 805 -15.49 -6.83 11.41
C GLU A 805 -14.96 -7.26 10.02
N ARG A 806 -14.63 -6.26 9.20
CA ARG A 806 -14.10 -6.44 7.86
C ARG A 806 -12.64 -6.89 7.79
N GLY A 807 -11.78 -6.42 8.69
CA GLY A 807 -10.35 -6.74 8.67
C GLY A 807 -10.06 -8.25 8.70
N THR A 808 -10.89 -9.03 9.40
CA THR A 808 -10.78 -10.50 9.41
C THR A 808 -11.11 -11.11 8.05
N ALA A 809 -12.14 -10.60 7.38
CA ALA A 809 -12.55 -11.06 6.04
C ALA A 809 -11.47 -10.72 4.99
N LEU A 810 -10.91 -9.51 5.02
CA LEU A 810 -9.82 -9.09 4.13
C LEU A 810 -8.59 -9.98 4.27
N ARG A 811 -8.23 -10.37 5.50
CA ARG A 811 -7.12 -11.30 5.73
C ARG A 811 -7.37 -12.67 5.13
N ARG A 812 -8.59 -13.21 5.27
CA ARG A 812 -8.97 -14.51 4.69
C ARG A 812 -8.93 -14.45 3.16
N LEU A 813 -9.47 -13.40 2.58
CA LEU A 813 -9.48 -13.17 1.15
C LEU A 813 -8.06 -13.03 0.58
N TYR A 814 -7.17 -12.32 1.27
CA TYR A 814 -5.75 -12.26 0.92
C TYR A 814 -5.09 -13.64 0.90
N LEU A 815 -5.35 -14.49 1.90
CA LEU A 815 -4.77 -15.84 1.94
C LEU A 815 -5.26 -16.70 0.77
N GLN A 816 -6.56 -16.62 0.44
CA GLN A 816 -7.14 -17.32 -0.72
C GLN A 816 -6.51 -16.85 -2.04
N ARG A 817 -6.41 -15.53 -2.25
CA ARG A 817 -5.77 -14.95 -3.43
C ARG A 817 -4.30 -15.37 -3.53
N LYS A 818 -3.56 -15.35 -2.42
CA LYS A 818 -2.16 -15.79 -2.36
C LYS A 818 -2.00 -17.26 -2.75
N GLN A 819 -2.91 -18.12 -2.28
CA GLN A 819 -2.93 -19.54 -2.66
C GLN A 819 -3.18 -19.71 -4.16
N ALA A 820 -4.21 -19.05 -4.70
CA ALA A 820 -4.52 -19.09 -6.14
C ALA A 820 -3.33 -18.63 -7.00
N LEU A 821 -2.72 -17.50 -6.65
CA LEU A 821 -1.51 -16.98 -7.31
C LEU A 821 -0.35 -17.99 -7.26
N THR A 822 -0.19 -18.69 -6.14
CA THR A 822 0.88 -19.69 -5.97
C THR A 822 0.65 -20.90 -6.84
N GLU A 823 -0.58 -21.42 -6.90
CA GLU A 823 -0.91 -22.57 -7.75
C GLU A 823 -0.78 -22.24 -9.24
N GLU A 824 -1.23 -21.06 -9.67
CA GLU A 824 -1.05 -20.66 -11.07
C GLU A 824 0.42 -20.45 -11.43
N ARG A 825 1.25 -19.91 -10.52
CA ARG A 825 2.71 -19.83 -10.73
C ARG A 825 3.35 -21.20 -10.90
N LYS A 826 2.95 -22.19 -10.09
CA LYS A 826 3.42 -23.58 -10.22
C LYS A 826 3.02 -24.17 -11.58
N GLU A 827 1.79 -23.93 -12.00
CA GLU A 827 1.28 -24.45 -13.28
C GLU A 827 2.00 -23.81 -14.48
N ARG A 828 2.26 -22.49 -14.46
CA ARG A 828 3.08 -21.83 -15.50
C ARG A 828 4.50 -22.37 -15.53
N LEU A 829 5.10 -22.65 -14.38
CA LEU A 829 6.44 -23.25 -14.29
C LEU A 829 6.45 -24.68 -14.88
N ARG A 830 5.41 -25.48 -14.60
CA ARG A 830 5.25 -26.82 -15.18
C ARG A 830 5.13 -26.78 -16.70
N LYS A 831 4.26 -25.91 -17.23
CA LYS A 831 4.11 -25.71 -18.68
C LYS A 831 5.41 -25.24 -19.35
N ALA A 832 6.10 -24.27 -18.75
CA ALA A 832 7.38 -23.79 -19.28
C ALA A 832 8.44 -24.90 -19.33
N LYS A 833 8.46 -25.79 -18.32
CA LYS A 833 9.35 -26.97 -18.32
C LYS A 833 8.97 -27.94 -19.44
N GLU A 834 7.68 -28.23 -19.63
CA GLU A 834 7.19 -29.11 -20.69
C GLU A 834 7.49 -28.55 -22.09
N ASP A 835 7.29 -27.25 -22.30
CA ASP A 835 7.61 -26.59 -23.57
C ASP A 835 9.11 -26.61 -23.84
N THR A 836 9.95 -26.41 -22.81
CA THR A 836 11.40 -26.52 -22.94
C THR A 836 11.82 -27.93 -23.33
N VAL A 837 11.23 -28.96 -22.72
CA VAL A 837 11.48 -30.37 -23.08
C VAL A 837 11.02 -30.63 -24.52
N ARG A 838 9.84 -30.15 -24.91
CA ARG A 838 9.31 -30.30 -26.27
C ARG A 838 10.19 -29.60 -27.32
N GLN A 839 10.65 -28.38 -27.03
CA GLN A 839 11.57 -27.65 -27.90
C GLN A 839 12.91 -28.38 -28.03
N ARG A 840 13.44 -28.93 -26.94
CA ARG A 840 14.67 -29.75 -26.98
C ARG A 840 14.48 -31.03 -27.81
N MET A 841 13.40 -31.77 -27.58
CA MET A 841 13.09 -32.97 -28.36
C MET A 841 12.90 -32.64 -29.85
N SER A 842 12.18 -31.57 -30.17
CA SER A 842 12.03 -31.09 -31.54
C SER A 842 13.38 -30.73 -32.17
N ALA A 843 14.26 -30.04 -31.45
CA ALA A 843 15.60 -29.73 -31.93
C ALA A 843 16.45 -30.99 -32.18
N VAL A 844 16.35 -32.01 -31.32
CA VAL A 844 17.03 -33.30 -31.51
C VAL A 844 16.52 -34.02 -32.76
N VAL A 845 15.19 -34.07 -32.96
CA VAL A 845 14.58 -34.67 -34.16
C VAL A 845 15.00 -33.93 -35.42
N VAL A 846 14.99 -32.59 -35.40
CA VAL A 846 15.44 -31.76 -36.54
C VAL A 846 16.91 -32.03 -36.85
N ARG A 847 17.79 -32.08 -35.83
CA ARG A 847 19.21 -32.40 -36.04
C ARG A 847 19.39 -33.80 -36.61
N SER A 848 18.71 -34.81 -36.05
CA SER A 848 18.75 -36.19 -36.55
C SER A 848 18.30 -36.28 -38.01
N ASN A 849 17.21 -35.61 -38.38
CA ASN A 849 16.75 -35.55 -39.77
C ASN A 849 17.75 -34.87 -40.71
N LEU A 850 18.41 -33.78 -40.27
CA LEU A 850 19.44 -33.12 -41.07
C LEU A 850 20.69 -34.00 -41.21
N THR A 851 21.08 -34.72 -40.16
CA THR A 851 22.16 -35.72 -40.22
C THR A 851 21.85 -36.82 -41.21
N ASN A 852 20.63 -37.38 -41.17
CA ASN A 852 20.19 -38.41 -42.11
C ASN A 852 20.15 -37.88 -43.56
N GLN A 853 19.73 -36.63 -43.78
CA GLN A 853 19.72 -36.01 -45.11
C GLN A 853 21.12 -35.83 -45.69
N VAL A 854 22.11 -35.45 -44.88
CA VAL A 854 23.50 -35.36 -45.35
C VAL A 854 24.14 -36.74 -45.50
N ALA A 855 23.80 -37.71 -44.65
CA ALA A 855 24.32 -39.07 -44.73
C ALA A 855 24.04 -39.73 -46.09
N VAL A 856 22.90 -39.42 -46.73
CA VAL A 856 22.57 -39.89 -48.09
C VAL A 856 23.60 -39.48 -49.14
N TYR A 857 24.22 -38.30 -48.99
CA TYR A 857 25.16 -37.74 -49.96
C TYR A 857 26.63 -37.79 -49.50
N GLY A 858 26.87 -38.11 -48.23
CA GLY A 858 28.15 -37.92 -47.55
C GLY A 858 28.38 -36.45 -47.18
N LEU A 859 29.14 -36.18 -46.11
CA LEU A 859 29.54 -34.82 -45.74
C LEU A 859 30.74 -34.38 -46.59
N TRP A 860 30.59 -33.30 -47.37
CA TRP A 860 31.69 -32.80 -48.21
C TRP A 860 32.53 -31.79 -47.45
N THR A 861 33.81 -32.09 -47.28
CA THR A 861 34.73 -31.36 -46.40
C THR A 861 35.63 -30.39 -47.15
N ASN A 862 35.89 -30.60 -48.44
CA ASN A 862 36.74 -29.75 -49.28
C ASN A 862 36.12 -29.53 -50.66
N GLU A 863 36.69 -28.60 -51.45
CA GLU A 863 36.15 -28.25 -52.78
C GLU A 863 36.17 -29.43 -53.76
N LEU A 864 37.19 -30.29 -53.70
CA LEU A 864 37.29 -31.48 -54.54
C LEU A 864 36.12 -32.46 -54.28
N GLU A 865 35.78 -32.69 -53.00
CA GLU A 865 34.66 -33.53 -52.61
C GLU A 865 33.30 -32.95 -53.02
N VAL A 866 33.15 -31.62 -52.99
CA VAL A 866 31.94 -30.94 -53.51
C VAL A 866 31.79 -31.21 -55.00
N ASP A 867 32.88 -31.15 -55.77
CA ASP A 867 32.87 -31.33 -57.22
C ASP A 867 32.59 -32.78 -57.60
N MET A 868 33.32 -33.71 -57.01
CA MET A 868 33.09 -35.16 -57.18
C MET A 868 31.68 -35.58 -56.74
N GLY A 869 31.18 -35.01 -55.64
CA GLY A 869 29.84 -35.27 -55.14
C GLY A 869 28.73 -34.77 -56.07
N LEU A 870 28.94 -33.62 -56.72
CA LEU A 870 28.02 -33.05 -57.69
C LEU A 870 28.07 -33.72 -59.07
N GLU A 871 29.21 -34.30 -59.47
CA GLU A 871 29.34 -35.07 -60.71
C GLU A 871 28.57 -36.39 -60.67
N LYS A 872 28.51 -37.03 -59.49
CA LYS A 872 27.72 -38.26 -59.26
C LYS A 872 26.22 -38.07 -59.39
N LEU A 873 25.74 -36.82 -59.35
CA LEU A 873 24.31 -36.49 -59.44
C LEU A 873 23.97 -36.03 -60.86
N THR A 874 23.06 -36.71 -61.54
CA THR A 874 22.72 -36.40 -62.94
C THR A 874 21.64 -35.31 -63.05
N LYS A 875 20.70 -35.24 -62.10
CA LYS A 875 19.58 -34.28 -62.14
C LYS A 875 19.93 -32.96 -61.43
N PRO A 876 19.67 -31.79 -62.06
CA PRO A 876 19.88 -30.49 -61.41
C PRO A 876 19.10 -30.28 -60.11
N SER A 877 17.92 -30.89 -59.99
CA SER A 877 17.09 -30.86 -58.78
C SER A 877 17.70 -31.65 -57.62
N GLU A 878 18.43 -32.74 -57.90
CA GLU A 878 19.14 -33.54 -56.90
C GLU A 878 20.41 -32.83 -56.42
N LYS A 879 21.16 -32.19 -57.34
CA LYS A 879 22.29 -31.32 -57.00
C LYS A 879 21.88 -30.21 -56.03
N LEU A 880 20.74 -29.57 -56.29
CA LEU A 880 20.20 -28.52 -55.41
C LEU A 880 19.87 -29.08 -54.01
N ARG A 881 19.19 -30.24 -53.93
CA ARG A 881 18.84 -30.88 -52.65
C ARG A 881 20.08 -31.28 -51.85
N ALA A 882 21.10 -31.83 -52.50
CA ALA A 882 22.36 -32.19 -51.85
C ALA A 882 23.06 -30.96 -51.25
N LEU A 883 23.19 -29.88 -52.03
CA LEU A 883 23.79 -28.63 -51.54
C LEU A 883 22.99 -27.97 -50.42
N GLU A 884 21.65 -27.99 -50.50
CA GLU A 884 20.80 -27.53 -49.42
C GLU A 884 20.98 -28.38 -48.15
N ALA A 885 21.10 -29.71 -48.28
CA ALA A 885 21.36 -30.60 -47.15
C ALA A 885 22.71 -30.27 -46.48
N GLN A 886 23.79 -30.11 -47.27
CA GLN A 886 25.12 -29.70 -46.77
C GLN A 886 25.05 -28.37 -46.00
N LEU A 887 24.45 -27.34 -46.60
CA LEU A 887 24.35 -26.01 -45.98
C LEU A 887 23.47 -26.00 -44.73
N LYS A 888 22.33 -26.73 -44.73
CA LYS A 888 21.45 -26.86 -43.55
C LYS A 888 22.15 -27.60 -42.42
N PHE A 889 22.87 -28.67 -42.71
CA PHE A 889 23.64 -29.43 -41.74
C PHE A 889 24.76 -28.60 -41.14
N ARG A 890 25.54 -27.90 -41.97
CA ARG A 890 26.62 -27.00 -41.54
C ARG A 890 26.13 -25.87 -40.64
N LYS A 891 25.00 -25.26 -40.98
CA LYS A 891 24.37 -24.20 -40.19
C LYS A 891 23.82 -24.69 -38.84
N ASN A 892 23.03 -25.77 -38.87
CA ASN A 892 22.15 -26.13 -37.75
C ASN A 892 22.68 -27.28 -36.88
N VAL A 893 23.56 -28.14 -37.42
CA VAL A 893 24.19 -29.25 -36.71
C VAL A 893 25.62 -28.87 -36.33
N LEU A 894 26.47 -28.53 -37.31
CA LEU A 894 27.88 -28.17 -37.06
C LEU A 894 28.06 -26.75 -36.49
N LYS A 895 27.03 -25.90 -36.55
CA LYS A 895 27.07 -24.49 -36.13
C LYS A 895 28.27 -23.73 -36.71
N GLN A 896 28.60 -24.01 -37.98
CA GLN A 896 29.75 -23.42 -38.64
C GLN A 896 29.60 -21.88 -38.70
N PRO A 897 30.59 -21.11 -38.22
CA PRO A 897 30.55 -19.66 -38.29
C PRO A 897 30.66 -19.20 -39.76
N GLY A 898 29.89 -18.17 -40.13
CA GLY A 898 29.90 -17.60 -41.48
C GLY A 898 28.80 -16.57 -41.68
N ASP A 899 28.93 -15.72 -42.71
CA ASP A 899 27.89 -14.73 -43.05
C ASP A 899 26.54 -15.43 -43.29
N ARG A 900 25.47 -14.89 -42.70
CA ARG A 900 24.09 -15.38 -42.86
C ARG A 900 23.68 -15.52 -44.32
N LYS A 901 24.23 -14.69 -45.22
CA LYS A 901 23.98 -14.76 -46.67
C LYS A 901 24.48 -16.05 -47.30
N LEU A 902 25.57 -16.64 -46.80
CA LEU A 902 26.13 -17.89 -47.33
C LEU A 902 25.21 -19.09 -47.04
N PHE A 903 24.42 -19.01 -45.98
CA PHE A 903 23.43 -20.04 -45.62
C PHE A 903 22.02 -19.77 -46.17
N ALA A 904 21.84 -18.77 -47.02
CA ALA A 904 20.55 -18.44 -47.62
C ALA A 904 20.27 -19.32 -48.84
N PHE A 905 18.99 -19.61 -49.09
CA PHE A 905 18.53 -20.37 -50.26
C PHE A 905 17.80 -19.49 -51.30
N SER A 906 17.61 -18.22 -50.99
CA SER A 906 16.91 -17.25 -51.84
C SER A 906 17.30 -15.82 -51.51
N GLU A 907 17.24 -14.95 -52.52
CA GLU A 907 17.46 -13.51 -52.38
C GLU A 907 16.40 -12.74 -53.19
N LYS A 908 15.82 -11.68 -52.61
CA LYS A 908 14.77 -10.85 -53.25
C LYS A 908 13.63 -11.65 -53.90
N ARG A 909 13.14 -12.70 -53.22
CA ARG A 909 12.08 -13.65 -53.67
C ARG A 909 12.48 -14.58 -54.84
N ALA A 910 13.73 -14.57 -55.31
CA ALA A 910 14.25 -15.54 -56.27
C ALA A 910 15.05 -16.64 -55.56
N LYS A 911 14.84 -17.92 -55.92
CA LYS A 911 15.62 -19.05 -55.39
C LYS A 911 17.02 -19.06 -56.00
N HIS A 912 18.02 -19.41 -55.19
CA HIS A 912 19.38 -19.56 -55.69
C HIS A 912 19.51 -20.78 -56.61
N THR A 913 20.34 -20.64 -57.63
CA THR A 913 20.73 -21.77 -58.49
C THR A 913 21.71 -22.68 -57.76
N TRP A 914 21.83 -23.94 -58.20
CA TRP A 914 22.78 -24.89 -57.60
C TRP A 914 24.24 -24.40 -57.72
N GLN A 915 24.59 -23.63 -58.77
CA GLN A 915 25.92 -23.02 -58.92
C GLN A 915 26.19 -21.97 -57.83
N LYS A 916 25.18 -21.16 -57.49
CA LYS A 916 25.31 -20.17 -56.41
C LYS A 916 25.43 -20.83 -55.04
N LEU A 917 24.66 -21.89 -54.78
CA LEU A 917 24.78 -22.66 -53.54
C LEU A 917 26.11 -23.40 -53.44
N LYS A 918 26.65 -23.92 -54.55
CA LYS A 918 28.01 -24.48 -54.63
C LYS A 918 29.05 -23.45 -54.20
N SER A 919 29.02 -22.25 -54.82
CA SER A 919 29.93 -21.15 -54.46
C SER A 919 29.82 -20.75 -52.98
N ASN A 920 28.59 -20.67 -52.44
CA ASN A 920 28.40 -20.38 -51.02
C ASN A 920 29.00 -21.47 -50.11
N LEU A 921 28.80 -22.75 -50.45
CA LEU A 921 29.36 -23.87 -49.70
C LEU A 921 30.89 -23.88 -49.76
N THR A 922 31.48 -23.72 -50.95
CA THR A 922 32.93 -23.65 -51.12
C THR A 922 33.53 -22.49 -50.33
N THR A 923 32.89 -21.32 -50.33
CA THR A 923 33.34 -20.16 -49.55
C THR A 923 33.37 -20.47 -48.05
N LEU A 924 32.35 -21.16 -47.54
CA LEU A 924 32.31 -21.61 -46.14
C LEU A 924 33.41 -22.64 -45.83
N LEU A 925 33.70 -23.55 -46.75
CA LEU A 925 34.76 -24.55 -46.58
C LEU A 925 36.15 -23.89 -46.60
N VAL A 926 36.45 -23.01 -47.56
CA VAL A 926 37.73 -22.29 -47.65
C VAL A 926 37.98 -21.41 -46.42
N ALA A 927 36.94 -20.75 -45.90
CA ALA A 927 37.02 -20.00 -44.65
C ALA A 927 37.31 -20.89 -43.42
N ALA A 928 36.95 -22.17 -43.47
CA ALA A 928 37.28 -23.14 -42.42
C ALA A 928 38.73 -23.66 -42.52
N TYR A 929 39.34 -23.66 -43.72
CA TYR A 929 40.72 -24.12 -43.97
C TYR A 929 41.80 -23.06 -43.76
N SER A 930 41.44 -21.78 -43.64
CA SER A 930 42.40 -20.66 -43.46
C SER A 930 42.98 -20.55 -42.05
N VAL A 931 42.65 -21.50 -41.17
CA VAL A 931 43.29 -21.73 -39.87
C VAL A 931 43.68 -23.21 -39.85
N ALA A 932 44.80 -23.57 -40.47
CA ALA A 932 45.24 -24.97 -40.53
C ALA A 932 45.91 -25.37 -39.21
N PRO A 933 45.41 -26.37 -38.46
CA PRO A 933 46.27 -27.25 -37.68
C PRO A 933 47.08 -28.16 -38.63
N SER A 934 48.16 -28.74 -38.13
CA SER A 934 48.95 -29.73 -38.88
C SER A 934 48.04 -30.83 -39.45
N SER A 935 48.33 -31.24 -40.69
CA SER A 935 47.58 -32.19 -41.53
C SER A 935 47.08 -33.45 -40.82
N ASP A 936 47.78 -33.92 -39.79
CA ASP A 936 47.59 -35.27 -39.25
C ASP A 936 46.46 -35.34 -38.22
N LEU A 937 46.16 -34.25 -37.48
CA LEU A 937 45.07 -34.23 -36.49
C LEU A 937 43.68 -33.95 -37.09
N LEU A 938 43.59 -33.50 -38.35
CA LEU A 938 42.29 -33.42 -39.04
C LEU A 938 41.76 -34.82 -39.39
N GLN A 939 42.64 -35.80 -39.55
CA GLN A 939 42.26 -37.17 -39.93
C GLN A 939 41.61 -37.97 -38.79
N ILE A 940 41.77 -37.52 -37.54
CA ILE A 940 41.17 -38.18 -36.37
C ILE A 940 39.79 -37.62 -36.03
N VAL A 941 39.39 -36.49 -36.63
CA VAL A 941 38.07 -35.87 -36.42
C VAL A 941 36.96 -36.78 -36.96
N GLY A 942 36.02 -37.13 -36.10
CA GLY A 942 34.93 -38.06 -36.38
C GLY A 942 35.27 -39.53 -36.15
N LYS A 943 36.54 -39.86 -35.83
CA LYS A 943 36.95 -41.24 -35.53
C LYS A 943 36.69 -41.60 -34.07
N ARG A 944 36.55 -42.91 -33.86
CA ARG A 944 36.48 -43.50 -32.52
C ARG A 944 37.89 -43.54 -31.94
N ILE A 945 37.98 -43.34 -30.64
CA ILE A 945 39.24 -43.37 -29.93
C ILE A 945 39.09 -44.16 -28.63
N GLU A 946 40.20 -44.69 -28.12
CA GLU A 946 40.38 -45.01 -26.72
C GLU A 946 41.47 -44.09 -26.15
N HIS A 947 41.15 -43.39 -25.07
CA HIS A 947 42.06 -42.42 -24.45
C HIS A 947 42.38 -42.89 -23.03
N ARG A 948 43.66 -43.10 -22.73
CA ARG A 948 44.18 -43.53 -21.44
C ARG A 948 44.31 -42.36 -20.48
N PHE A 949 43.79 -42.53 -19.26
CA PHE A 949 43.97 -41.62 -18.14
C PHE A 949 44.42 -42.41 -16.91
N GLU A 950 45.25 -41.79 -16.07
CA GLU A 950 45.59 -42.31 -14.75
C GLU A 950 44.61 -41.74 -13.71
N GLU A 951 43.78 -42.60 -13.12
CA GLU A 951 42.87 -42.23 -12.04
C GLU A 951 43.19 -43.09 -10.82
N ASP A 952 43.46 -42.45 -9.67
CA ASP A 952 43.81 -43.11 -8.40
C ASP A 952 45.01 -44.09 -8.48
N GLY A 953 45.95 -43.84 -9.39
CA GLY A 953 47.15 -44.67 -9.59
C GLY A 953 46.91 -45.94 -10.42
N GLU A 954 45.73 -46.09 -11.02
CA GLU A 954 45.42 -47.15 -11.99
C GLU A 954 45.16 -46.54 -13.38
N GLU A 955 45.76 -47.14 -14.41
CA GLU A 955 45.53 -46.74 -15.80
C GLU A 955 44.18 -47.25 -16.30
N ARG A 956 43.35 -46.36 -16.86
CA ARG A 956 42.06 -46.72 -17.46
C ARG A 956 41.88 -46.13 -18.85
N TRP A 957 41.32 -46.94 -19.74
CA TRP A 957 41.02 -46.57 -21.12
C TRP A 957 39.56 -46.13 -21.26
N TRP A 958 39.37 -44.96 -21.85
CA TRP A 958 38.06 -44.35 -22.03
C TRP A 958 37.71 -44.27 -23.51
N PRO A 959 36.68 -45.02 -23.96
CA PRO A 959 36.22 -44.95 -25.34
C PRO A 959 35.49 -43.63 -25.59
N GLY A 960 35.80 -42.99 -26.71
CA GLY A 960 35.20 -41.71 -27.08
C GLY A 960 35.22 -41.46 -28.58
N THR A 961 34.73 -40.28 -28.95
CA THR A 961 34.75 -39.81 -30.34
C THR A 961 35.30 -38.40 -30.38
N VAL A 962 36.28 -38.16 -31.26
CA VAL A 962 36.77 -36.82 -31.55
C VAL A 962 35.73 -36.12 -32.43
N THR A 963 35.22 -34.97 -32.01
CA THR A 963 34.05 -34.34 -32.64
C THR A 963 34.42 -33.30 -33.69
N ALA A 964 35.14 -32.24 -33.30
CA ALA A 964 35.60 -31.17 -34.20
C ALA A 964 36.68 -30.30 -33.52
N PRO A 965 37.51 -29.60 -34.29
CA PRO A 965 38.31 -28.51 -33.77
C PRO A 965 37.42 -27.35 -33.31
N ILE A 966 37.66 -26.88 -32.09
CA ILE A 966 36.99 -25.78 -31.40
C ILE A 966 38.04 -24.68 -31.19
N ARG A 967 37.73 -23.46 -31.63
CA ARG A 967 38.58 -22.28 -31.40
C ARG A 967 38.46 -21.85 -29.94
N GLY A 968 39.55 -21.84 -29.19
CA GLY A 968 39.57 -21.34 -27.82
C GLY A 968 39.26 -19.84 -27.75
N THR A 969 38.63 -19.37 -26.67
CA THR A 969 38.35 -17.94 -26.42
C THR A 969 39.51 -17.19 -25.77
N GLY A 970 40.68 -17.83 -25.61
CA GLY A 970 41.89 -17.23 -25.04
C GLY A 970 42.65 -16.33 -26.02
N PRO A 971 43.53 -15.43 -25.51
CA PRO A 971 44.34 -14.55 -26.33
C PRO A 971 45.37 -15.38 -27.11
N GLY A 972 45.17 -15.50 -28.43
CA GLY A 972 45.99 -16.32 -29.32
C GLY A 972 45.19 -17.29 -30.21
N GLY A 973 43.93 -17.60 -29.84
CA GLY A 973 43.05 -18.42 -30.67
C GLY A 973 43.55 -19.85 -30.89
N GLU A 974 44.22 -20.44 -29.89
CA GLU A 974 44.66 -21.85 -29.93
C GLU A 974 43.51 -22.79 -30.31
N ILE A 975 43.82 -23.72 -31.21
CA ILE A 975 42.89 -24.73 -31.69
C ILE A 975 42.88 -25.85 -30.64
N THR A 976 41.69 -26.18 -30.16
CA THR A 976 41.45 -27.35 -29.30
C THR A 976 40.58 -28.34 -30.05
N TYR A 977 40.58 -29.61 -29.70
CA TYR A 977 39.64 -30.60 -30.25
C TYR A 977 38.67 -31.03 -29.16
N GLY A 978 37.38 -31.05 -29.50
CA GLY A 978 36.34 -31.56 -28.62
C GLY A 978 36.28 -33.08 -28.66
N ILE A 979 36.38 -33.75 -27.52
CA ILE A 979 36.21 -35.19 -27.34
C ILE A 979 34.96 -35.43 -26.50
N VAL A 980 34.13 -36.36 -26.94
CA VAL A 980 32.98 -36.86 -26.16
C VAL A 980 33.22 -38.31 -25.82
N TYR A 981 33.31 -38.61 -24.53
CA TYR A 981 33.45 -39.97 -24.02
C TYR A 981 32.08 -40.62 -23.86
N ASP A 982 31.99 -41.92 -24.10
CA ASP A 982 30.72 -42.65 -24.09
C ASP A 982 30.06 -42.68 -22.70
N THR A 983 30.88 -42.56 -21.66
CA THR A 983 30.48 -42.53 -20.25
C THR A 983 29.98 -41.16 -19.79
N ASP A 984 30.34 -40.07 -20.48
CA ASP A 984 29.90 -38.70 -20.18
C ASP A 984 29.48 -37.94 -21.45
N VAL A 985 28.39 -38.40 -22.06
CA VAL A 985 27.84 -37.88 -23.33
C VAL A 985 27.33 -36.42 -23.21
N GLN A 986 27.25 -35.86 -22.00
CA GLN A 986 26.77 -34.49 -21.77
C GLN A 986 27.89 -33.44 -21.79
N ARG A 987 29.16 -33.85 -21.69
CA ARG A 987 30.31 -32.95 -21.60
C ARG A 987 31.25 -33.15 -22.77
N VAL A 988 31.58 -32.04 -23.44
CA VAL A 988 32.62 -32.02 -24.49
C VAL A 988 33.92 -31.60 -23.81
N ASN A 989 34.84 -32.53 -23.64
CA ASN A 989 36.17 -32.24 -23.12
C ASN A 989 37.01 -31.63 -24.24
N CYS A 990 37.71 -30.53 -23.96
CA CYS A 990 38.51 -29.83 -24.98
C CYS A 990 39.99 -30.07 -24.67
N CYS A 991 40.71 -30.70 -25.59
CA CYS A 991 42.16 -30.92 -25.48
C CYS A 991 42.88 -30.05 -26.51
N THR A 992 44.05 -29.48 -26.17
CA THR A 992 44.79 -28.66 -27.14
C THR A 992 45.42 -29.55 -28.22
N VAL A 993 45.79 -28.97 -29.37
CA VAL A 993 46.55 -29.66 -30.42
C VAL A 993 47.84 -30.28 -29.86
N GLY A 994 48.53 -29.55 -28.98
CA GLY A 994 49.78 -30.02 -28.37
C GLY A 994 49.57 -31.26 -27.53
N ASP A 995 48.57 -31.24 -26.65
CA ASP A 995 48.25 -32.35 -25.73
C ASP A 995 47.88 -33.62 -26.51
N LEU A 996 46.99 -33.49 -27.49
CA LEU A 996 46.53 -34.63 -28.29
C LEU A 996 47.63 -35.27 -29.15
N THR A 997 48.56 -34.47 -29.66
CA THR A 997 49.68 -35.01 -30.43
C THR A 997 50.61 -35.81 -29.51
N VAL A 998 50.87 -35.28 -28.31
CA VAL A 998 51.68 -35.94 -27.29
C VAL A 998 51.03 -37.25 -26.83
N ASP A 999 49.70 -37.25 -26.62
CA ASP A 999 48.98 -38.46 -26.19
C ASP A 999 49.00 -39.55 -27.29
N ILE A 1000 48.92 -39.17 -28.57
CA ILE A 1000 49.06 -40.12 -29.69
C ILE A 1000 50.48 -40.68 -29.76
N ASP A 1001 51.49 -39.81 -29.67
CA ASP A 1001 52.90 -40.19 -29.79
C ASP A 1001 53.35 -41.08 -28.61
N ASN A 1002 52.80 -40.83 -27.41
CA ASN A 1002 53.05 -41.65 -26.22
C ASN A 1002 52.24 -42.96 -26.20
N GLY A 1003 51.32 -43.14 -27.14
CA GLY A 1003 50.40 -44.28 -27.17
C GLY A 1003 49.33 -44.24 -26.08
N ASP A 1004 49.06 -43.06 -25.50
CA ASP A 1004 47.98 -42.77 -24.56
C ASP A 1004 46.64 -42.54 -25.25
N LEU A 1005 46.65 -42.31 -26.56
CA LEU A 1005 45.45 -42.19 -27.37
C LEU A 1005 45.52 -43.08 -28.61
N LEU A 1006 44.62 -44.04 -28.67
CA LEU A 1006 44.48 -44.98 -29.78
C LEU A 1006 43.29 -44.56 -30.65
N VAL A 1007 43.52 -44.38 -31.95
CA VAL A 1007 42.47 -44.10 -32.92
C VAL A 1007 42.00 -45.41 -33.53
N LEU A 1008 40.71 -45.71 -33.36
CA LEU A 1008 40.06 -46.97 -33.78
C LEU A 1008 39.53 -46.92 -35.22
#